data_AF-A0A2R6XB68-F1
#
_entry.id   AF-A0A2R6XB68-F1
#
_cell.length_a   1.000
_cell.length_b   1.000
_cell.length_c   1.000
_cell.angle_alpha   90.00
_cell.angle_beta   90.00
_cell.angle_gamma   90.00
#
_symmetry.space_group_name_H-M   'P 1'
#
loop_
_entity.id
_entity.type
_entity.pdbx_description
1 polymer ?
#
loop_
_entity_poly.entity_id
_entity_poly.type
_entity_poly.pdbx_seq_one_letter_code
_entity_poly.pdbx_strand_id
1 'polypeptide(L)'
;MTRGLPPHGRNGSRRGSSDWWKCWMMMALLVLQHTTSEVFGVAVDDVLTEDMPDIQWAMNAARSRLLDRSFSMFSTGPPSPDSALSTIATDLPGPESQILQDFRKLISKRPFGVLDDWNVEREPNHCKWTGVECNEQQRVTRLELSNAQLDGTISPSLGHLNNLQSLNLSGNSLVGRIPRELSSCKSLVVLDLSHNKISGVLPPDLGNLSDLTALCLSDNRLWGSIPEELGRLTNLVVLEMESNMLTGQIPWQLGNLTSLGFLKLADNSLVGTLPPSLGNCRKLQYALLGGNLFSGSIPPELGSLGDLQFLSVYGRSGDTNQLSGAVPAEIGNCTSLRAIEFRDNRLVSLPSTIGLLSNLQYILFAKNRLTGTLPPELWNCTNLQWLDFTNNNLSGSIPPEIGNLRAVTKLELAANFLSGEIPKELFELTSLTYLQLWNNTLSGAIPPDIGKLKHLQNFNIGMNLITGPLPDEIGLLSELESLSMYVNGITGPVPSSLGQCSKLKVLNLGTNSINGTIPMEALGPLTELEVLHLDTNFLVGEIPDLLAVKLTRLRFLFLYSNMLTGSIPPSLGTLSNLTDLYLQNNLLQGSIPDSLAELHSLVTLHLANNSMTGSIPAAMWKNGCSSLQVLDIESNRFQGPLTPCLGNCSKLQVVRMGNNSLTGDISTVDFSRLSSLMSLSLALNTFTGSIPPTLQSCSSLVLLDLSRNQLSGPIPDFSAAAGGLRGLQVLSLRSNNLTGPIPSWIWRLPRLQVLDLSQNFLAGSIPGPALFGLLAYQSRDTGKSSIRANATSNFLQFLLTIKGQEWSYSYVLLAATAIDLSSNSLTGFIPPELGALVGLRYLNLSGNQLEGPIPAIGSMTDLEQLDLSNNELSGPIPATLADLRSLGVLILINNNLSGPIPGGLLSTRFPNSSYVPGNEGLCSLPLTKECASNFNPRLTNFHSPEKNPLTPSQLDEPPMLSGGGGNGGPEASVFGPLSDTVSVPAVAIGVAVGFFSVLAIIVFNRAVWDFMFVLPTRRMPTRVYNVPYGLFRPRTFEAARE
;
A
#
# COMPACT_ATOMS: atom_id res chain seq x y z
N MET A 1 -5.33 -25.41 27.70
CA MET A 1 -5.66 -25.59 29.14
C MET A 1 -4.86 -24.60 29.98
N THR A 2 -5.15 -24.45 31.28
CA THR A 2 -4.81 -23.25 32.08
C THR A 2 -3.57 -23.38 32.97
N ARG A 3 -2.82 -22.27 33.13
CA ARG A 3 -2.38 -21.64 34.41
C ARG A 3 -1.57 -20.35 34.14
N GLY A 4 -1.26 -19.55 35.16
CA GLY A 4 -0.84 -18.15 34.97
C GLY A 4 0.24 -17.57 35.92
N LEU A 5 0.45 -16.27 35.70
CA LEU A 5 1.35 -15.22 36.24
C LEU A 5 1.46 -15.06 37.79
N PRO A 6 2.29 -14.12 38.36
CA PRO A 6 3.46 -13.34 37.87
C PRO A 6 4.69 -13.59 38.84
N PRO A 7 5.50 -12.64 39.43
CA PRO A 7 5.95 -11.26 39.10
C PRO A 7 7.47 -10.92 39.30
N HIS A 8 7.83 -9.66 38.99
CA HIS A 8 8.95 -8.81 39.51
C HIS A 8 10.42 -8.91 39.01
N GLY A 9 10.96 -7.73 38.64
CA GLY A 9 12.37 -7.41 38.36
C GLY A 9 12.50 -6.17 37.46
N ARG A 10 13.42 -5.22 37.73
CA ARG A 10 13.59 -3.96 36.95
C ARG A 10 15.06 -3.56 36.75
N ASN A 11 15.29 -2.71 35.73
CA ASN A 11 16.52 -1.97 35.35
C ASN A 11 17.61 -2.78 34.60
N GLY A 12 18.30 -2.23 33.58
CA GLY A 12 18.01 -1.01 32.81
C GLY A 12 19.18 -0.44 31.97
N SER A 13 18.88 0.08 30.76
CA SER A 13 19.77 0.89 29.86
C SER A 13 20.92 0.13 29.16
N ARG A 14 21.49 0.54 28.00
CA ARG A 14 21.22 1.70 27.10
C ARG A 14 21.81 1.48 25.68
N ARG A 15 21.05 1.84 24.62
CA ARG A 15 21.46 2.19 23.22
C ARG A 15 22.30 1.22 22.35
N GLY A 16 21.78 0.94 21.13
CA GLY A 16 22.54 0.44 19.97
C GLY A 16 21.63 0.23 18.73
N SER A 17 21.81 1.01 17.66
CA SER A 17 21.04 0.98 16.40
C SER A 17 21.16 -0.36 15.64
N SER A 18 20.19 -0.86 14.85
CA SER A 18 19.46 -0.15 13.77
C SER A 18 18.24 -0.96 13.22
N ASP A 19 17.49 -0.36 12.28
CA ASP A 19 16.68 -1.01 11.23
C ASP A 19 15.44 -1.90 11.55
N TRP A 20 14.76 -1.68 12.67
CA TRP A 20 13.41 -2.23 12.91
C TRP A 20 12.24 -1.38 12.35
N TRP A 21 12.50 -0.14 11.94
CA TRP A 21 11.48 0.83 11.49
C TRP A 21 10.87 0.52 10.12
N LYS A 22 11.56 -0.27 9.29
CA LYS A 22 11.09 -0.67 7.95
C LYS A 22 9.97 -1.71 8.02
N CYS A 23 10.03 -2.65 8.96
CA CYS A 23 8.99 -3.67 9.15
C CYS A 23 7.68 -3.07 9.69
N TRP A 24 7.77 -2.13 10.64
CA TRP A 24 6.58 -1.54 11.27
C TRP A 24 5.77 -0.65 10.31
N MET A 25 6.44 0.04 9.38
CA MET A 25 5.78 0.84 8.33
C MET A 25 5.27 0.01 7.13
N MET A 26 5.38 -1.33 7.20
CA MET A 26 4.72 -2.25 6.27
C MET A 26 3.35 -2.69 6.81
N MET A 27 3.27 -3.03 8.10
CA MET A 27 2.03 -3.43 8.79
C MET A 27 0.89 -2.41 8.64
N ALA A 28 1.21 -1.10 8.66
CA ALA A 28 0.19 -0.04 8.61
C ALA A 28 -0.44 0.20 7.22
N LEU A 29 0.17 -0.31 6.14
CA LEU A 29 -0.44 -0.28 4.79
C LEU A 29 -1.31 -1.52 4.52
N LEU A 30 -1.06 -2.62 5.23
CA LEU A 30 -1.78 -3.87 5.02
C LEU A 30 -3.26 -3.74 5.42
N VAL A 31 -3.58 -3.06 6.53
CA VAL A 31 -4.94 -3.01 7.10
C VAL A 31 -6.04 -2.57 6.11
N LEU A 32 -5.75 -1.68 5.14
CA LEU A 32 -6.74 -1.24 4.13
C LEU A 32 -6.79 -2.08 2.85
N GLN A 33 -5.88 -3.06 2.68
CA GLN A 33 -6.01 -4.13 1.68
C GLN A 33 -6.40 -5.48 2.33
N HIS A 34 -6.20 -5.62 3.65
CA HIS A 34 -6.52 -6.84 4.40
C HIS A 34 -7.95 -6.88 4.96
N THR A 35 -8.65 -5.76 5.14
CA THR A 35 -10.12 -5.82 5.35
C THR A 35 -10.86 -6.50 4.20
N THR A 36 -10.23 -6.62 3.01
CA THR A 36 -10.68 -7.45 1.88
C THR A 36 -9.81 -8.68 1.58
N SER A 37 -8.72 -8.96 2.31
CA SER A 37 -7.80 -10.10 2.02
C SER A 37 -7.24 -10.90 3.23
N GLU A 38 -7.46 -10.48 4.47
CA GLU A 38 -7.41 -11.35 5.65
C GLU A 38 -8.81 -11.97 5.89
N VAL A 39 -9.87 -11.21 5.55
CA VAL A 39 -11.28 -11.65 5.50
C VAL A 39 -11.56 -12.63 4.34
N PHE A 40 -10.84 -12.48 3.23
CA PHE A 40 -10.75 -13.45 2.14
C PHE A 40 -9.31 -13.90 2.04
N GLY A 41 -8.93 -14.86 2.88
CA GLY A 41 -7.56 -15.29 3.06
C GLY A 41 -6.85 -15.58 1.74
N VAL A 42 -5.91 -14.71 1.39
CA VAL A 42 -4.92 -14.89 0.32
C VAL A 42 -3.56 -14.46 0.88
N ALA A 43 -3.01 -15.29 1.75
CA ALA A 43 -1.60 -15.20 2.14
C ALA A 43 -0.75 -15.72 0.97
N VAL A 44 0.11 -14.87 0.40
CA VAL A 44 0.97 -15.23 -0.74
C VAL A 44 2.40 -15.43 -0.24
N ASP A 45 2.59 -16.45 0.58
CA ASP A 45 3.87 -17.06 0.95
C ASP A 45 3.61 -18.57 1.15
N ASP A 46 4.51 -19.44 0.66
CA ASP A 46 4.49 -20.92 0.80
C ASP A 46 3.18 -21.69 0.47
N VAL A 47 2.54 -21.34 -0.64
CA VAL A 47 1.33 -22.03 -1.19
C VAL A 47 1.55 -23.54 -1.47
N LEU A 48 2.79 -24.00 -1.56
CA LEU A 48 3.13 -25.43 -1.60
C LEU A 48 2.82 -26.17 -0.29
N THR A 49 2.83 -25.50 0.86
CA THR A 49 2.79 -26.16 2.18
C THR A 49 1.39 -26.30 2.77
N GLU A 50 0.54 -25.26 2.69
CA GLU A 50 -0.82 -25.30 3.24
C GLU A 50 -1.88 -25.72 2.20
N ASP A 51 -1.75 -25.30 0.94
CA ASP A 51 -2.81 -25.44 -0.07
C ASP A 51 -2.62 -26.58 -1.09
N MET A 52 -1.40 -27.11 -1.25
CA MET A 52 -1.11 -28.23 -2.17
C MET A 52 -0.46 -29.44 -1.46
N PRO A 53 -0.99 -29.90 -0.31
CA PRO A 53 -0.32 -30.88 0.55
C PRO A 53 -0.06 -32.23 -0.14
N ASP A 54 -0.95 -32.69 -1.02
CA ASP A 54 -0.76 -33.95 -1.77
C ASP A 54 0.42 -33.88 -2.74
N ILE A 55 0.62 -32.74 -3.40
CA ILE A 55 1.80 -32.51 -4.26
C ILE A 55 3.05 -32.39 -3.41
N GLN A 56 3.01 -31.63 -2.32
CA GLN A 56 4.16 -31.48 -1.43
C GLN A 56 4.58 -32.80 -0.77
N TRP A 57 3.63 -33.67 -0.42
CA TRP A 57 3.90 -35.02 0.04
C TRP A 57 4.45 -35.91 -1.07
N ALA A 58 3.85 -35.91 -2.27
CA ALA A 58 4.33 -36.70 -3.41
C ALA A 58 5.74 -36.28 -3.85
N MET A 59 6.03 -34.98 -3.83
CA MET A 59 7.33 -34.37 -4.12
C MET A 59 8.39 -34.79 -3.08
N ASN A 60 8.07 -34.71 -1.78
CA ASN A 60 8.97 -35.16 -0.71
C ASN A 60 9.21 -36.68 -0.74
N ALA A 61 8.17 -37.48 -1.02
CA ALA A 61 8.27 -38.93 -1.18
C ALA A 61 9.08 -39.31 -2.43
N ALA A 62 8.99 -38.54 -3.52
CA ALA A 62 9.85 -38.70 -4.69
C ALA A 62 11.31 -38.35 -4.35
N ARG A 63 11.58 -37.19 -3.73
CA ARG A 63 12.91 -36.78 -3.24
C ARG A 63 13.56 -37.88 -2.41
N SER A 64 12.85 -38.38 -1.38
CA SER A 64 13.34 -39.50 -0.54
C SER A 64 13.71 -40.70 -1.41
N ARG A 65 12.79 -41.21 -2.24
CA ARG A 65 13.03 -42.41 -3.07
C ARG A 65 14.21 -42.26 -4.04
N LEU A 66 14.53 -41.05 -4.49
CA LEU A 66 15.68 -40.78 -5.36
C LEU A 66 17.00 -40.76 -4.57
N LEU A 67 17.00 -40.22 -3.34
CA LEU A 67 18.10 -40.33 -2.39
C LEU A 67 18.30 -41.78 -1.91
N ASP A 68 17.24 -42.46 -1.50
CA ASP A 68 17.22 -43.87 -1.07
C ASP A 68 17.76 -44.81 -2.16
N ARG A 69 17.39 -44.56 -3.43
CA ARG A 69 17.96 -45.31 -4.57
C ARG A 69 19.45 -45.06 -4.72
N SER A 70 19.89 -43.81 -4.57
CA SER A 70 21.31 -43.43 -4.62
C SER A 70 22.13 -44.13 -3.53
N PHE A 71 21.57 -44.30 -2.32
CA PHE A 71 22.20 -45.09 -1.27
C PHE A 71 22.14 -46.61 -1.54
N SER A 72 21.02 -47.12 -2.06
CA SER A 72 20.81 -48.56 -2.27
C SER A 72 21.75 -49.21 -3.30
N MET A 73 22.31 -48.44 -4.25
CA MET A 73 23.27 -48.95 -5.23
C MET A 73 24.61 -49.41 -4.60
N PHE A 74 24.91 -48.99 -3.38
CA PHE A 74 26.20 -49.23 -2.71
C PHE A 74 26.10 -50.07 -1.44
N SER A 75 24.91 -50.57 -1.08
CA SER A 75 24.78 -51.55 0.00
C SER A 75 25.25 -52.92 -0.47
N THR A 76 26.50 -53.26 -0.17
CA THR A 76 26.85 -54.66 0.12
C THR A 76 26.00 -55.15 1.30
N GLY A 77 25.80 -56.46 1.41
CA GLY A 77 24.95 -57.04 2.45
C GLY A 77 25.50 -56.84 3.87
N PRO A 78 24.68 -57.07 4.92
CA PRO A 78 25.14 -56.97 6.29
C PRO A 78 26.29 -57.96 6.57
N PRO A 79 27.31 -57.57 7.35
CA PRO A 79 28.44 -58.43 7.65
C PRO A 79 27.99 -59.69 8.40
N SER A 80 28.45 -60.86 7.94
CA SER A 80 28.15 -62.15 8.56
C SER A 80 28.80 -62.26 9.95
N PRO A 81 28.04 -62.60 11.00
CA PRO A 81 28.60 -62.78 12.33
C PRO A 81 29.30 -64.14 12.45
N ASP A 82 30.58 -64.22 12.06
CA ASP A 82 31.59 -65.01 12.78
C ASP A 82 33.00 -64.90 12.18
N SER A 83 33.90 -64.23 12.92
CA SER A 83 35.28 -64.72 13.14
C SER A 83 35.98 -63.84 14.19
N ALA A 84 36.07 -64.31 15.43
CA ALA A 84 36.92 -63.69 16.45
C ALA A 84 38.40 -64.05 16.23
N LEU A 85 39.29 -63.29 16.88
CA LEU A 85 40.76 -63.44 16.91
C LEU A 85 41.52 -62.98 15.65
N SER A 86 42.10 -61.78 15.73
CA SER A 86 43.54 -61.69 16.00
C SER A 86 43.97 -60.29 16.48
N THR A 87 45.06 -60.28 17.27
CA THR A 87 45.95 -59.14 17.60
C THR A 87 45.36 -57.75 17.89
N ILE A 88 45.56 -57.30 19.14
CA ILE A 88 45.63 -55.87 19.48
C ILE A 88 46.85 -55.29 18.75
N ALA A 89 46.62 -54.53 17.69
CA ALA A 89 47.60 -53.60 17.13
C ALA A 89 47.34 -52.21 17.75
N THR A 90 48.30 -51.71 18.53
CA THR A 90 48.28 -50.32 19.00
C THR A 90 48.85 -49.39 17.93
N ASP A 91 48.19 -49.36 16.78
CA ASP A 91 48.49 -48.37 15.73
C ASP A 91 47.98 -46.99 16.14
N LEU A 92 48.70 -45.95 15.73
CA LEU A 92 48.27 -44.58 15.88
C LEU A 92 47.02 -44.29 15.03
N PRO A 93 46.21 -43.29 15.41
CA PRO A 93 45.05 -42.85 14.63
C PRO A 93 45.36 -42.69 13.13
N GLY A 94 44.64 -43.45 12.30
CA GLY A 94 44.77 -43.40 10.85
C GLY A 94 44.42 -42.00 10.31
N PRO A 95 44.96 -41.60 9.13
CA PRO A 95 44.90 -40.21 8.66
C PRO A 95 43.49 -39.63 8.51
N GLU A 96 42.47 -40.47 8.27
CA GLU A 96 41.07 -40.03 8.20
C GLU A 96 40.53 -39.57 9.56
N SER A 97 40.93 -40.19 10.67
CA SER A 97 40.57 -39.72 12.01
C SER A 97 41.17 -38.35 12.35
N GLN A 98 42.32 -37.98 11.76
CA GLN A 98 42.88 -36.63 11.89
C GLN A 98 42.09 -35.63 11.03
N ILE A 99 41.71 -36.00 9.81
CA ILE A 99 40.85 -35.18 8.93
C ILE A 99 39.51 -34.86 9.62
N LEU A 100 38.90 -35.86 10.27
CA LEU A 100 37.67 -35.71 11.05
C LEU A 100 37.87 -34.84 12.31
N GLN A 101 38.98 -35.00 13.03
CA GLN A 101 39.34 -34.08 14.11
C GLN A 101 39.54 -32.63 13.62
N ASP A 102 40.08 -32.43 12.43
CA ASP A 102 40.29 -31.09 11.88
C ASP A 102 38.96 -30.42 11.50
N PHE A 103 37.96 -31.19 11.06
CA PHE A 103 36.58 -30.70 10.98
C PHE A 103 36.00 -30.38 12.37
N ARG A 104 36.13 -31.29 13.34
CA ARG A 104 35.69 -31.09 14.73
C ARG A 104 36.24 -29.81 15.37
N LYS A 105 37.50 -29.44 15.07
CA LYS A 105 38.16 -28.19 15.55
C LYS A 105 37.50 -26.92 15.01
N LEU A 106 36.82 -26.97 13.85
CA LEU A 106 36.11 -25.83 13.25
C LEU A 106 34.65 -25.72 13.69
N ILE A 107 34.15 -26.67 14.50
CA ILE A 107 32.82 -26.61 15.11
C ILE A 107 32.90 -25.95 16.49
N SER A 108 32.43 -24.69 16.55
CA SER A 108 32.48 -23.81 17.72
C SER A 108 31.40 -24.10 18.77
N LYS A 109 30.23 -24.61 18.35
CA LYS A 109 29.20 -25.14 19.27
C LYS A 109 28.69 -26.49 18.77
N ARG A 110 28.51 -27.40 19.72
CA ARG A 110 27.90 -28.73 19.52
C ARG A 110 26.99 -29.05 20.73
N PRO A 111 25.70 -28.70 20.69
CA PRO A 111 24.76 -29.05 21.74
C PRO A 111 24.76 -30.56 22.04
N PHE A 112 24.47 -30.94 23.27
CA PHE A 112 24.38 -32.33 23.74
C PHE A 112 25.63 -33.22 23.55
N GLY A 113 26.77 -32.65 23.11
CA GLY A 113 28.02 -33.39 23.00
C GLY A 113 28.12 -34.32 21.77
N VAL A 114 27.36 -34.04 20.70
CA VAL A 114 27.25 -34.89 19.48
C VAL A 114 28.60 -35.24 18.82
N LEU A 115 29.67 -34.48 19.08
CA LEU A 115 31.04 -34.77 18.61
C LEU A 115 32.03 -34.89 19.80
N ASP A 116 31.62 -35.39 20.96
CA ASP A 116 32.49 -35.59 22.14
C ASP A 116 33.18 -36.96 22.18
N ASP A 117 32.72 -37.90 21.38
CA ASP A 117 33.30 -39.20 21.08
C ASP A 117 34.29 -39.16 19.90
N TRP A 118 34.30 -38.09 19.10
CA TRP A 118 35.32 -37.76 18.08
C TRP A 118 36.71 -37.41 18.71
N ASN A 119 37.18 -38.25 19.64
CA ASN A 119 38.49 -38.20 20.28
C ASN A 119 39.07 -39.62 20.34
N VAL A 120 40.25 -39.81 19.76
CA VAL A 120 40.99 -41.08 19.71
C VAL A 120 41.34 -41.59 21.11
N GLU A 121 41.56 -40.70 22.08
CA GLU A 121 41.80 -41.07 23.48
C GLU A 121 40.56 -41.69 24.17
N ARG A 122 39.36 -41.51 23.59
CA ARG A 122 38.06 -41.95 24.13
C ARG A 122 37.48 -43.13 23.36
N GLU A 123 37.58 -43.11 22.03
CA GLU A 123 37.30 -44.24 21.15
C GLU A 123 38.34 -44.24 20.01
N PRO A 124 39.30 -45.17 20.01
CA PRO A 124 40.38 -45.21 19.02
C PRO A 124 39.92 -45.45 17.58
N ASN A 125 38.78 -46.14 17.36
CA ASN A 125 38.28 -46.42 16.02
C ASN A 125 37.28 -45.34 15.55
N HIS A 126 37.68 -44.53 14.57
CA HIS A 126 36.84 -43.47 13.98
C HIS A 126 35.57 -44.01 13.31
N CYS A 127 35.53 -45.27 12.90
CA CYS A 127 34.35 -45.92 12.31
C CYS A 127 33.24 -46.25 13.34
N LYS A 128 33.41 -45.88 14.61
CA LYS A 128 32.35 -45.91 15.64
C LYS A 128 31.94 -44.51 16.10
N TRP A 129 32.59 -43.45 15.61
CA TRP A 129 32.28 -42.09 16.03
C TRP A 129 30.88 -41.69 15.51
N THR A 130 30.16 -40.91 16.30
CA THR A 130 28.78 -40.49 16.02
C THR A 130 28.68 -39.84 14.65
N GLY A 131 27.85 -40.40 13.78
CA GLY A 131 27.66 -39.93 12.41
C GLY A 131 28.71 -40.38 11.39
N VAL A 132 29.59 -41.32 11.72
CA VAL A 132 30.62 -41.86 10.79
C VAL A 132 30.31 -43.31 10.43
N GLU A 133 30.26 -43.62 9.13
CA GLU A 133 30.27 -45.00 8.63
C GLU A 133 31.55 -45.27 7.81
N CYS A 134 31.99 -46.52 7.80
CA CYS A 134 33.15 -46.97 7.03
C CYS A 134 32.85 -48.24 6.21
N ASN A 135 33.66 -48.47 5.18
CA ASN A 135 33.74 -49.76 4.51
C ASN A 135 34.51 -50.81 5.33
N GLU A 136 34.56 -52.04 4.81
CA GLU A 136 35.30 -53.17 5.40
C GLU A 136 36.78 -52.84 5.67
N GLN A 137 37.39 -51.99 4.85
CA GLN A 137 38.78 -51.54 4.97
C GLN A 137 38.96 -50.37 5.98
N GLN A 138 37.95 -50.11 6.83
CA GLN A 138 37.92 -49.05 7.85
C GLN A 138 38.09 -47.62 7.27
N ARG A 139 37.71 -47.42 6.01
CA ARG A 139 37.76 -46.10 5.33
C ARG A 139 36.39 -45.44 5.35
N VAL A 140 36.36 -44.14 5.66
CA VAL A 140 35.11 -43.38 5.81
C VAL A 140 34.34 -43.32 4.49
N THR A 141 33.09 -43.78 4.50
CA THR A 141 32.16 -43.79 3.36
C THR A 141 30.95 -42.87 3.57
N ARG A 142 30.46 -42.70 4.81
CA ARG A 142 29.40 -41.74 5.14
C ARG A 142 29.81 -40.83 6.28
N LEU A 143 29.44 -39.55 6.14
CA LEU A 143 29.28 -38.61 7.24
C LEU A 143 27.83 -38.14 7.28
N GLU A 144 27.13 -38.45 8.37
CA GLU A 144 25.73 -38.13 8.63
C GLU A 144 25.62 -37.36 9.95
N LEU A 145 25.49 -36.05 9.85
CA LEU A 145 25.41 -35.12 10.97
C LEU A 145 24.25 -34.12 10.79
N SER A 146 23.19 -34.51 10.08
CA SER A 146 22.02 -33.66 9.90
C SER A 146 21.32 -33.33 11.22
N ASN A 147 20.77 -32.12 11.33
CA ASN A 147 20.02 -31.62 12.49
C ASN A 147 20.79 -31.61 13.84
N ALA A 148 22.10 -31.82 13.83
CA ALA A 148 22.98 -31.91 15.00
C ALA A 148 23.28 -30.55 15.70
N GLN A 149 22.61 -29.47 15.27
CA GLN A 149 22.73 -28.10 15.81
C GLN A 149 24.18 -27.54 15.81
N LEU A 150 25.00 -27.98 14.85
CA LEU A 150 26.42 -27.61 14.75
C LEU A 150 26.57 -26.14 14.30
N ASP A 151 27.45 -25.40 14.97
CA ASP A 151 27.75 -23.98 14.67
C ASP A 151 29.26 -23.83 14.42
N GLY A 152 29.67 -23.59 13.18
CA GLY A 152 31.08 -23.67 12.75
C GLY A 152 31.25 -23.56 11.24
N THR A 153 32.38 -24.02 10.70
CA THR A 153 32.65 -24.02 9.25
C THR A 153 32.98 -25.41 8.72
N ILE A 154 32.70 -25.66 7.43
CA ILE A 154 33.09 -26.90 6.74
C ILE A 154 34.60 -26.88 6.51
N SER A 155 35.31 -27.92 6.97
CA SER A 155 36.76 -28.01 6.81
C SER A 155 37.15 -28.45 5.39
N PRO A 156 38.11 -27.77 4.74
CA PRO A 156 38.75 -28.27 3.52
C PRO A 156 39.42 -29.65 3.70
N SER A 157 39.78 -30.05 4.93
CA SER A 157 40.38 -31.36 5.20
C SER A 157 39.50 -32.52 4.75
N LEU A 158 38.16 -32.37 4.79
CA LEU A 158 37.19 -33.38 4.39
C LEU A 158 37.36 -33.82 2.93
N GLY A 159 37.90 -32.96 2.05
CA GLY A 159 38.19 -33.29 0.67
C GLY A 159 39.20 -34.43 0.48
N HIS A 160 39.97 -34.79 1.50
CA HIS A 160 40.92 -35.91 1.47
C HIS A 160 40.31 -37.25 1.88
N LEU A 161 39.01 -37.31 2.19
CA LEU A 161 38.28 -38.56 2.43
C LEU A 161 37.93 -39.20 1.08
N ASN A 162 38.91 -39.82 0.44
CA ASN A 162 38.80 -40.30 -0.96
C ASN A 162 37.70 -41.37 -1.18
N ASN A 163 37.27 -42.06 -0.13
CA ASN A 163 36.21 -43.08 -0.17
C ASN A 163 34.81 -42.54 0.22
N LEU A 164 34.69 -41.25 0.54
CA LEU A 164 33.44 -40.64 0.98
C LEU A 164 32.39 -40.66 -0.14
N GLN A 165 31.29 -41.37 0.08
CA GLN A 165 30.15 -41.53 -0.82
C GLN A 165 28.98 -40.63 -0.44
N SER A 166 28.82 -40.30 0.85
CA SER A 166 27.72 -39.48 1.34
C SER A 166 28.21 -38.48 2.39
N LEU A 167 27.95 -37.19 2.17
CA LEU A 167 28.18 -36.10 3.12
C LEU A 167 26.86 -35.36 3.37
N ASN A 168 26.25 -35.58 4.52
CA ASN A 168 25.05 -34.87 4.96
C ASN A 168 25.34 -34.05 6.22
N LEU A 169 25.29 -32.72 6.07
CA LEU A 169 25.46 -31.74 7.14
C LEU A 169 24.23 -30.80 7.25
N SER A 170 23.08 -31.23 6.73
CA SER A 170 21.87 -30.41 6.64
C SER A 170 21.25 -30.02 7.99
N GLY A 171 20.42 -28.96 8.03
CA GLY A 171 19.68 -28.58 9.25
C GLY A 171 20.55 -28.09 10.40
N ASN A 172 21.68 -27.44 10.09
CA ASN A 172 22.66 -26.99 11.06
C ASN A 172 22.79 -25.45 11.06
N SER A 173 23.82 -24.91 11.71
CA SER A 173 24.17 -23.48 11.70
C SER A 173 25.54 -23.22 11.10
N LEU A 174 25.99 -24.05 10.15
CA LEU A 174 27.29 -23.92 9.50
C LEU A 174 27.36 -22.65 8.66
N VAL A 175 28.50 -21.96 8.74
CA VAL A 175 28.82 -20.71 8.05
C VAL A 175 30.11 -20.85 7.22
N GLY A 176 30.51 -19.78 6.54
CA GLY A 176 31.66 -19.80 5.62
C GLY A 176 31.28 -20.39 4.26
N ARG A 177 32.28 -20.72 3.45
CA ARG A 177 32.09 -21.20 2.07
C ARG A 177 32.16 -22.72 1.96
N ILE A 178 31.53 -23.27 0.92
CA ILE A 178 31.78 -24.65 0.47
C ILE A 178 33.26 -24.75 0.05
N PRO A 179 34.07 -25.66 0.65
CA PRO A 179 35.44 -25.87 0.21
C PRO A 179 35.49 -26.51 -1.17
N ARG A 180 36.22 -25.90 -2.12
CA ARG A 180 36.45 -26.50 -3.45
C ARG A 180 37.18 -27.85 -3.34
N GLU A 181 37.93 -28.05 -2.27
CA GLU A 181 38.70 -29.26 -1.97
C GLU A 181 37.80 -30.51 -1.89
N LEU A 182 36.50 -30.36 -1.56
CA LEU A 182 35.50 -31.44 -1.62
C LEU A 182 35.37 -32.08 -3.01
N SER A 183 35.72 -31.37 -4.09
CA SER A 183 35.76 -31.93 -5.45
C SER A 183 36.78 -33.06 -5.63
N SER A 184 37.65 -33.30 -4.64
CA SER A 184 38.63 -34.39 -4.63
C SER A 184 38.03 -35.74 -4.21
N CYS A 185 36.88 -35.73 -3.49
CA CYS A 185 36.14 -36.93 -3.11
C CYS A 185 35.41 -37.54 -4.33
N LYS A 186 36.14 -38.14 -5.28
CA LYS A 186 35.57 -38.63 -6.55
C LYS A 186 34.44 -39.64 -6.40
N SER A 187 34.47 -40.40 -5.30
CA SER A 187 33.46 -41.39 -4.92
C SER A 187 32.13 -40.78 -4.41
N LEU A 188 32.00 -39.45 -4.33
CA LEU A 188 30.87 -38.79 -3.67
C LEU A 188 29.59 -38.84 -4.52
N VAL A 189 28.58 -39.54 -4.00
CA VAL A 189 27.27 -39.79 -4.61
C VAL A 189 26.23 -38.78 -4.09
N VAL A 190 26.27 -38.43 -2.80
CA VAL A 190 25.33 -37.49 -2.17
C VAL A 190 26.07 -36.40 -1.40
N LEU A 191 25.73 -35.14 -1.68
CA LEU A 191 26.16 -33.96 -0.94
C LEU A 191 24.94 -33.13 -0.52
N ASP A 192 24.57 -33.20 0.76
CA ASP A 192 23.50 -32.39 1.34
C ASP A 192 24.06 -31.43 2.40
N LEU A 193 23.99 -30.14 2.10
CA LEU A 193 24.40 -29.01 2.95
C LEU A 193 23.23 -28.04 3.20
N SER A 194 22.00 -28.48 2.95
CA SER A 194 20.78 -27.65 3.02
C SER A 194 20.46 -27.12 4.42
N HIS A 195 19.59 -26.12 4.52
CA HIS A 195 19.11 -25.53 5.78
C HIS A 195 20.26 -25.14 6.72
N ASN A 196 21.10 -24.22 6.27
CA ASN A 196 22.33 -23.79 6.95
C ASN A 196 22.54 -22.27 6.75
N LYS A 197 23.75 -21.75 6.98
CA LYS A 197 24.12 -20.33 6.85
C LYS A 197 25.36 -20.14 5.96
N ILE A 198 25.63 -21.11 5.09
CA ILE A 198 26.80 -21.18 4.20
C ILE A 198 26.68 -20.08 3.13
N SER A 199 27.79 -19.41 2.82
CA SER A 199 27.83 -18.24 1.95
C SER A 199 29.07 -18.18 1.06
N GLY A 200 28.99 -17.39 -0.02
CA GLY A 200 30.02 -17.34 -1.06
C GLY A 200 29.52 -17.89 -2.38
N VAL A 201 30.43 -17.95 -3.35
CA VAL A 201 30.16 -18.53 -4.68
C VAL A 201 30.24 -20.06 -4.64
N LEU A 202 29.41 -20.70 -5.47
CA LEU A 202 29.43 -22.15 -5.65
C LEU A 202 30.70 -22.56 -6.44
N PRO A 203 31.58 -23.45 -5.93
CA PRO A 203 32.82 -23.79 -6.63
C PRO A 203 32.58 -24.53 -7.95
N PRO A 204 33.12 -24.06 -9.09
CA PRO A 204 33.06 -24.76 -10.38
C PRO A 204 33.67 -26.17 -10.32
N ASP A 205 34.65 -26.37 -9.43
CA ASP A 205 35.32 -27.65 -9.21
C ASP A 205 34.37 -28.80 -8.84
N LEU A 206 33.17 -28.50 -8.29
CA LEU A 206 32.14 -29.50 -8.00
C LEU A 206 31.65 -30.24 -9.26
N GLY A 207 31.75 -29.61 -10.44
CA GLY A 207 31.49 -30.24 -11.73
C GLY A 207 32.46 -31.39 -12.09
N ASN A 208 33.46 -31.67 -11.25
CA ASN A 208 34.39 -32.78 -11.41
C ASN A 208 34.04 -34.00 -10.52
N LEU A 209 32.83 -34.06 -9.94
CA LEU A 209 32.31 -35.16 -9.13
C LEU A 209 31.39 -36.08 -9.97
N SER A 210 31.96 -36.85 -10.89
CA SER A 210 31.20 -37.64 -11.90
C SER A 210 30.10 -38.54 -11.34
N ASP A 211 30.28 -39.02 -10.12
CA ASP A 211 29.46 -40.07 -9.52
C ASP A 211 28.30 -39.49 -8.68
N LEU A 212 28.23 -38.16 -8.58
CA LEU A 212 27.24 -37.42 -7.79
C LEU A 212 25.83 -37.54 -8.39
N THR A 213 24.90 -38.14 -7.63
CA THR A 213 23.49 -38.26 -7.99
C THR A 213 22.61 -37.23 -7.29
N ALA A 214 23.05 -36.67 -6.15
CA ALA A 214 22.30 -35.65 -5.42
C ALA A 214 23.18 -34.50 -4.90
N LEU A 215 22.77 -33.27 -5.23
CA LEU A 215 23.37 -32.02 -4.76
C LEU A 215 22.29 -31.12 -4.14
N CYS A 216 22.27 -31.05 -2.82
CA CYS A 216 21.24 -30.35 -2.05
C CYS A 216 21.85 -29.21 -1.23
N LEU A 217 21.58 -27.96 -1.61
CA LEU A 217 22.18 -26.74 -1.06
C LEU A 217 21.13 -25.69 -0.66
N SER A 218 19.84 -26.03 -0.70
CA SER A 218 18.73 -25.11 -0.40
C SER A 218 18.85 -24.45 0.98
N ASP A 219 18.18 -23.30 1.16
CA ASP A 219 18.10 -22.57 2.43
C ASP A 219 19.48 -22.23 3.02
N ASN A 220 20.20 -21.42 2.25
CA ASN A 220 21.56 -20.97 2.56
C ASN A 220 21.74 -19.50 2.12
N ARG A 221 22.98 -19.04 2.01
CA ARG A 221 23.37 -17.67 1.64
C ARG A 221 24.39 -17.67 0.49
N LEU A 222 24.31 -18.67 -0.38
CA LEU A 222 25.14 -18.76 -1.59
C LEU A 222 24.77 -17.64 -2.56
N TRP A 223 25.75 -17.11 -3.28
CA TRP A 223 25.56 -16.00 -4.22
C TRP A 223 26.45 -16.12 -5.46
N GLY A 224 26.17 -15.32 -6.49
CA GLY A 224 26.84 -15.44 -7.78
C GLY A 224 26.16 -16.49 -8.68
N SER A 225 26.78 -16.79 -9.82
CA SER A 225 26.19 -17.65 -10.84
C SER A 225 26.32 -19.14 -10.56
N ILE A 226 25.32 -19.91 -10.98
CA ILE A 226 25.40 -21.36 -11.13
C ILE A 226 26.53 -21.68 -12.14
N PRO A 227 27.57 -22.47 -11.80
CA PRO A 227 28.65 -22.82 -12.72
C PRO A 227 28.17 -23.71 -13.87
N GLU A 228 28.70 -23.50 -15.07
CA GLU A 228 28.37 -24.33 -16.23
C GLU A 228 28.95 -25.74 -16.15
N GLU A 229 30.02 -25.93 -15.37
CA GLU A 229 30.66 -27.21 -15.12
C GLU A 229 29.76 -28.21 -14.41
N LEU A 230 28.71 -27.77 -13.71
CA LEU A 230 27.68 -28.67 -13.17
C LEU A 230 26.97 -29.47 -14.28
N GLY A 231 26.92 -28.96 -15.51
CA GLY A 231 26.43 -29.68 -16.69
C GLY A 231 27.29 -30.89 -17.12
N ARG A 232 28.38 -31.20 -16.40
CA ARG A 232 29.18 -32.43 -16.56
C ARG A 232 28.67 -33.59 -15.69
N LEU A 233 27.81 -33.31 -14.72
CA LEU A 233 27.33 -34.28 -13.72
C LEU A 233 26.20 -35.17 -14.29
N THR A 234 26.44 -35.92 -15.36
CA THR A 234 25.38 -36.65 -16.10
C THR A 234 24.63 -37.72 -15.30
N ASN A 235 25.16 -38.11 -14.14
CA ASN A 235 24.52 -39.01 -13.18
C ASN A 235 23.58 -38.29 -12.19
N LEU A 236 23.56 -36.96 -12.18
CA LEU A 236 22.77 -36.15 -11.25
C LEU A 236 21.27 -36.37 -11.47
N VAL A 237 20.58 -36.72 -10.38
CA VAL A 237 19.15 -37.02 -10.30
C VAL A 237 18.42 -35.92 -9.52
N VAL A 238 19.05 -35.35 -8.50
CA VAL A 238 18.50 -34.31 -7.62
C VAL A 238 19.43 -33.09 -7.60
N LEU A 239 18.89 -31.92 -7.94
CA LEU A 239 19.59 -30.63 -7.89
C LEU A 239 18.71 -29.60 -7.17
N GLU A 240 19.09 -29.22 -5.95
CA GLU A 240 18.32 -28.31 -5.10
C GLU A 240 19.21 -27.14 -4.61
N MET A 241 18.83 -25.92 -4.95
CA MET A 241 19.52 -24.67 -4.59
C MET A 241 18.52 -23.55 -4.25
N GLU A 242 17.34 -23.94 -3.76
CA GLU A 242 16.22 -23.06 -3.40
C GLU A 242 16.59 -22.11 -2.25
N SER A 243 15.87 -21.00 -2.07
CA SER A 243 16.07 -20.08 -0.93
C SER A 243 17.53 -19.65 -0.74
N ASN A 244 18.10 -19.02 -1.77
CA ASN A 244 19.50 -18.55 -1.79
C ASN A 244 19.59 -17.16 -2.46
N MET A 245 20.80 -16.68 -2.74
CA MET A 245 21.06 -15.38 -3.39
C MET A 245 21.80 -15.55 -4.74
N LEU A 246 21.58 -16.67 -5.44
CA LEU A 246 22.21 -16.95 -6.73
C LEU A 246 21.74 -15.96 -7.80
N THR A 247 22.63 -15.60 -8.72
CA THR A 247 22.43 -14.58 -9.76
C THR A 247 22.82 -15.09 -11.14
N GLY A 248 22.66 -14.26 -12.18
CA GLY A 248 22.98 -14.67 -13.55
C GLY A 248 21.93 -15.61 -14.15
N GLN A 249 22.28 -16.29 -15.23
CA GLN A 249 21.34 -17.15 -15.98
C GLN A 249 21.45 -18.61 -15.55
N ILE A 250 20.41 -19.41 -15.79
CA ILE A 250 20.51 -20.87 -15.74
C ILE A 250 21.43 -21.30 -16.91
N PRO A 251 22.57 -21.99 -16.67
CA PRO A 251 23.46 -22.42 -17.74
C PRO A 251 22.76 -23.43 -18.66
N TRP A 252 22.86 -23.24 -19.98
CA TRP A 252 22.26 -24.16 -20.95
C TRP A 252 22.84 -25.58 -20.85
N GLN A 253 24.07 -25.70 -20.33
CA GLN A 253 24.76 -26.97 -20.06
C GLN A 253 24.04 -27.85 -19.02
N LEU A 254 23.14 -27.30 -18.18
CA LEU A 254 22.29 -28.13 -17.31
C LEU A 254 21.32 -29.02 -18.11
N GLY A 255 21.07 -28.71 -19.39
CA GLY A 255 20.37 -29.60 -20.33
C GLY A 255 21.12 -30.89 -20.67
N ASN A 256 22.38 -31.05 -20.26
CA ASN A 256 23.11 -32.32 -20.39
C ASN A 256 22.76 -33.33 -19.27
N LEU A 257 22.04 -32.90 -18.24
CA LEU A 257 21.69 -33.69 -17.06
C LEU A 257 20.51 -34.63 -17.36
N THR A 258 20.67 -35.55 -18.31
CA THR A 258 19.61 -36.46 -18.78
C THR A 258 19.13 -37.48 -17.74
N SER A 259 19.80 -37.56 -16.59
CA SER A 259 19.37 -38.31 -15.40
C SER A 259 18.50 -37.53 -14.43
N LEU A 260 18.39 -36.20 -14.58
CA LEU A 260 17.78 -35.30 -13.62
C LEU A 260 16.27 -35.56 -13.50
N GLY A 261 15.84 -35.96 -12.31
CA GLY A 261 14.43 -36.14 -11.95
C GLY A 261 13.85 -34.93 -11.19
N PHE A 262 14.71 -34.10 -10.61
CA PHE A 262 14.29 -33.09 -9.62
C PHE A 262 15.16 -31.82 -9.72
N LEU A 263 14.54 -30.67 -10.00
CA LEU A 263 15.20 -29.37 -10.14
C LEU A 263 14.49 -28.31 -9.29
N LYS A 264 15.13 -27.86 -8.21
CA LYS A 264 14.71 -26.74 -7.36
C LYS A 264 15.71 -25.60 -7.44
N LEU A 265 15.32 -24.49 -8.06
CA LEU A 265 16.08 -23.23 -8.15
C LEU A 265 15.24 -22.01 -7.69
N ALA A 266 14.12 -22.25 -6.99
CA ALA A 266 13.20 -21.19 -6.59
C ALA A 266 13.80 -20.24 -5.53
N ASP A 267 13.19 -19.07 -5.32
CA ASP A 267 13.61 -18.02 -4.39
C ASP A 267 15.11 -17.70 -4.42
N ASN A 268 15.51 -17.12 -5.56
CA ASN A 268 16.87 -16.68 -5.87
C ASN A 268 16.82 -15.33 -6.61
N SER A 269 17.90 -14.94 -7.29
CA SER A 269 17.98 -13.72 -8.13
C SER A 269 18.43 -14.05 -9.56
N LEU A 270 18.01 -15.21 -10.08
CA LEU A 270 18.33 -15.67 -11.43
C LEU A 270 17.56 -14.84 -12.48
N VAL A 271 18.22 -14.57 -13.61
CA VAL A 271 17.78 -13.67 -14.67
C VAL A 271 17.89 -14.33 -16.06
N GLY A 272 17.47 -13.63 -17.10
CA GLY A 272 17.56 -14.10 -18.49
C GLY A 272 16.38 -14.99 -18.88
N THR A 273 16.57 -15.86 -19.87
CA THR A 273 15.53 -16.77 -20.38
C THR A 273 15.65 -18.16 -19.75
N LEU A 274 14.54 -18.88 -19.65
CA LEU A 274 14.59 -20.33 -19.40
C LEU A 274 15.31 -21.00 -20.60
N PRO A 275 16.37 -21.81 -20.39
CA PRO A 275 17.12 -22.37 -21.51
C PRO A 275 16.38 -23.53 -22.17
N PRO A 276 16.18 -23.52 -23.51
CA PRO A 276 15.50 -24.59 -24.26
C PRO A 276 16.08 -26.00 -24.04
N SER A 277 17.39 -26.08 -23.76
CA SER A 277 18.10 -27.33 -23.51
C SER A 277 17.59 -28.13 -22.30
N LEU A 278 16.82 -27.52 -21.39
CA LEU A 278 16.14 -28.25 -20.31
C LEU A 278 15.17 -29.33 -20.84
N GLY A 279 14.62 -29.17 -22.06
CA GLY A 279 13.81 -30.20 -22.73
C GLY A 279 14.53 -31.54 -22.98
N ASN A 280 15.87 -31.57 -22.87
CA ASN A 280 16.66 -32.81 -22.95
C ASN A 280 16.61 -33.64 -21.66
N CYS A 281 16.25 -33.05 -20.53
CA CYS A 281 16.21 -33.70 -19.21
C CYS A 281 14.95 -34.57 -19.04
N ARG A 282 14.71 -35.51 -19.95
CA ARG A 282 13.41 -36.20 -20.13
C ARG A 282 12.86 -36.98 -18.93
N LYS A 283 13.68 -37.24 -17.90
CA LYS A 283 13.25 -37.85 -16.62
C LYS A 283 12.73 -36.83 -15.59
N LEU A 284 12.76 -35.53 -15.90
CA LEU A 284 12.46 -34.45 -14.96
C LEU A 284 10.98 -34.47 -14.57
N GLN A 285 10.72 -34.75 -13.29
CA GLN A 285 9.37 -34.84 -12.72
C GLN A 285 8.95 -33.53 -12.03
N TYR A 286 9.91 -32.79 -11.46
CA TYR A 286 9.64 -31.57 -10.70
C TYR A 286 10.60 -30.46 -11.13
N ALA A 287 10.05 -29.34 -11.60
CA ALA A 287 10.79 -28.14 -11.98
C ALA A 287 10.22 -26.92 -11.23
N LEU A 288 10.90 -26.50 -10.17
CA LEU A 288 10.53 -25.38 -9.31
C LEU A 288 11.52 -24.23 -9.49
N LEU A 289 11.09 -23.20 -10.20
CA LEU A 289 11.91 -22.06 -10.64
C LEU A 289 11.27 -20.71 -10.26
N GLY A 290 10.28 -20.70 -9.36
CA GLY A 290 9.61 -19.49 -8.87
C GLY A 290 10.51 -18.53 -8.10
N GLY A 291 9.99 -17.38 -7.64
CA GLY A 291 10.75 -16.44 -6.81
C GLY A 291 12.04 -15.90 -7.45
N ASN A 292 12.03 -15.69 -8.77
CA ASN A 292 13.20 -15.28 -9.58
C ASN A 292 12.86 -14.09 -10.51
N LEU A 293 13.79 -13.74 -11.42
CA LEU A 293 13.71 -12.59 -12.35
C LEU A 293 13.87 -13.01 -13.82
N PHE A 294 13.32 -14.17 -14.19
CA PHE A 294 13.30 -14.70 -15.56
C PHE A 294 12.48 -13.83 -16.53
N SER A 295 12.70 -14.03 -17.83
CA SER A 295 12.23 -13.17 -18.92
C SER A 295 12.14 -13.92 -20.25
N GLY A 296 11.62 -13.27 -21.30
CA GLY A 296 11.42 -13.89 -22.61
C GLY A 296 10.13 -14.71 -22.64
N SER A 297 10.12 -15.79 -23.41
CA SER A 297 9.00 -16.75 -23.49
C SER A 297 9.34 -18.08 -22.84
N ILE A 298 8.31 -18.86 -22.52
CA ILE A 298 8.47 -20.27 -22.15
C ILE A 298 8.96 -21.03 -23.40
N PRO A 299 10.03 -21.84 -23.33
CA PRO A 299 10.51 -22.62 -24.48
C PRO A 299 9.54 -23.77 -24.84
N PRO A 300 9.18 -23.97 -26.12
CA PRO A 300 8.37 -25.11 -26.55
C PRO A 300 9.05 -26.45 -26.30
N GLU A 301 10.39 -26.48 -26.24
CA GLU A 301 11.19 -27.69 -25.97
C GLU A 301 10.87 -28.34 -24.63
N LEU A 302 10.34 -27.58 -23.65
CA LEU A 302 9.87 -28.12 -22.36
C LEU A 302 8.71 -29.12 -22.54
N GLY A 303 7.97 -29.05 -23.65
CA GLY A 303 7.00 -30.07 -24.07
C GLY A 303 7.59 -31.46 -24.37
N SER A 304 8.92 -31.61 -24.33
CA SER A 304 9.61 -32.91 -24.43
C SER A 304 9.65 -33.68 -23.11
N LEU A 305 9.23 -33.07 -22.00
CA LEU A 305 9.37 -33.59 -20.64
C LEU A 305 8.15 -34.46 -20.26
N GLY A 306 8.04 -35.65 -20.86
CA GLY A 306 6.90 -36.55 -20.66
C GLY A 306 6.64 -37.00 -19.22
N ASP A 307 7.69 -37.09 -18.39
CA ASP A 307 7.60 -37.49 -16.97
C ASP A 307 7.22 -36.33 -16.01
N LEU A 308 7.11 -35.10 -16.54
CA LEU A 308 6.93 -33.87 -15.75
C LEU A 308 5.57 -33.84 -15.05
N GLN A 309 5.59 -33.77 -13.72
CA GLN A 309 4.40 -33.72 -12.85
C GLN A 309 4.15 -32.32 -12.28
N PHE A 310 5.21 -31.54 -12.03
CA PHE A 310 5.11 -30.19 -11.47
C PHE A 310 6.00 -29.20 -12.21
N LEU A 311 5.41 -28.10 -12.69
CA LEU A 311 6.13 -27.01 -13.35
C LEU A 311 5.70 -25.66 -12.74
N SER A 312 6.61 -25.01 -12.02
CA SER A 312 6.35 -23.73 -11.34
C SER A 312 7.41 -22.68 -11.63
N VAL A 313 6.98 -21.47 -11.99
CA VAL A 313 7.81 -20.28 -12.25
C VAL A 313 7.10 -19.01 -11.76
N TYR A 314 6.53 -19.04 -10.55
CA TYR A 314 5.86 -17.86 -9.95
C TYR A 314 6.80 -16.65 -9.79
N GLY A 315 6.29 -15.42 -9.88
CA GLY A 315 7.01 -14.20 -9.50
C GLY A 315 6.94 -13.93 -7.98
N ARG A 316 7.93 -13.23 -7.42
CA ARG A 316 7.99 -12.96 -5.98
C ARG A 316 7.01 -11.86 -5.58
N SER A 317 6.52 -11.88 -4.33
CA SER A 317 5.68 -10.80 -3.78
C SER A 317 6.40 -9.44 -3.85
N GLY A 318 6.01 -8.61 -4.82
CA GLY A 318 6.63 -7.31 -5.13
C GLY A 318 7.42 -7.26 -6.43
N ASP A 319 8.12 -8.35 -6.78
CA ASP A 319 9.02 -8.46 -7.94
C ASP A 319 8.54 -9.56 -8.91
N THR A 320 7.83 -9.13 -9.97
CA THR A 320 7.27 -10.02 -10.99
C THR A 320 8.36 -10.73 -11.79
N ASN A 321 8.21 -12.03 -12.01
CA ASN A 321 8.86 -12.69 -13.14
C ASN A 321 8.38 -12.03 -14.45
N GLN A 322 9.19 -12.08 -15.50
CA GLN A 322 8.97 -11.36 -16.76
C GLN A 322 8.73 -12.30 -17.94
N LEU A 323 8.33 -13.55 -17.70
CA LEU A 323 7.91 -14.47 -18.78
C LEU A 323 6.68 -13.89 -19.48
N SER A 324 6.67 -14.02 -20.81
CA SER A 324 5.79 -13.28 -21.70
C SER A 324 5.46 -14.07 -22.97
N GLY A 325 4.45 -13.62 -23.71
CA GLY A 325 3.92 -14.38 -24.85
C GLY A 325 2.91 -15.44 -24.42
N ALA A 326 2.57 -16.35 -25.33
CA ALA A 326 1.66 -17.46 -25.05
C ALA A 326 2.36 -18.58 -24.28
N VAL A 327 1.58 -19.41 -23.57
CA VAL A 327 2.06 -20.75 -23.18
C VAL A 327 2.17 -21.61 -24.45
N PRO A 328 3.32 -22.27 -24.72
CA PRO A 328 3.50 -23.09 -25.91
C PRO A 328 2.51 -24.27 -25.98
N ALA A 329 2.04 -24.60 -27.19
CA ALA A 329 1.10 -25.70 -27.39
C ALA A 329 1.71 -27.06 -27.02
N GLU A 330 3.04 -27.16 -27.13
CA GLU A 330 3.87 -28.31 -26.80
C GLU A 330 3.79 -28.70 -25.31
N ILE A 331 3.42 -27.78 -24.40
CA ILE A 331 3.19 -28.10 -22.97
C ILE A 331 2.06 -29.12 -22.81
N GLY A 332 1.10 -29.19 -23.75
CA GLY A 332 0.06 -30.23 -23.77
C GLY A 332 0.57 -31.66 -24.00
N ASN A 333 1.83 -31.84 -24.40
CA ASN A 333 2.47 -33.16 -24.55
C ASN A 333 2.95 -33.73 -23.19
N CYS A 334 3.11 -32.89 -22.16
CA CYS A 334 3.56 -33.30 -20.82
C CYS A 334 2.40 -33.92 -20.03
N THR A 335 1.82 -35.01 -20.52
CA THR A 335 0.58 -35.62 -20.00
C THR A 335 0.66 -36.15 -18.56
N SER A 336 1.85 -36.24 -17.98
CA SER A 336 2.07 -36.52 -16.55
C SER A 336 1.77 -35.32 -15.62
N LEU A 337 1.58 -34.10 -16.16
CA LEU A 337 1.43 -32.88 -15.38
C LEU A 337 0.22 -32.93 -14.45
N ARG A 338 0.48 -32.62 -13.18
CA ARG A 338 -0.51 -32.44 -12.11
C ARG A 338 -0.69 -30.98 -11.71
N ALA A 339 0.35 -30.16 -11.86
CA ALA A 339 0.21 -28.72 -11.65
C ALA A 339 1.08 -27.88 -12.60
N ILE A 340 0.52 -26.74 -13.00
CA ILE A 340 1.22 -25.66 -13.69
C ILE A 340 1.01 -24.37 -12.91
N GLU A 341 2.10 -23.73 -12.50
CA GLU A 341 2.07 -22.47 -11.74
C GLU A 341 2.96 -21.41 -12.41
N PHE A 342 2.33 -20.42 -13.04
CA PHE A 342 3.02 -19.27 -13.65
C PHE A 342 2.50 -17.93 -13.10
N ARG A 343 2.12 -17.86 -11.81
CA ARG A 343 1.62 -16.63 -11.16
C ARG A 343 2.64 -15.47 -11.22
N ASP A 344 2.18 -14.21 -11.11
CA ASP A 344 3.03 -13.00 -11.09
C ASP A 344 4.00 -12.89 -12.30
N ASN A 345 3.45 -13.04 -13.52
CA ASN A 345 4.16 -13.04 -14.81
C ASN A 345 3.50 -12.09 -15.85
N ARG A 346 3.80 -12.24 -17.14
CA ARG A 346 3.27 -11.42 -18.25
C ARG A 346 2.76 -12.25 -19.44
N LEU A 347 2.34 -13.49 -19.19
CA LEU A 347 1.78 -14.40 -20.21
C LEU A 347 0.43 -13.87 -20.74
N VAL A 348 0.12 -14.12 -22.03
CA VAL A 348 -1.03 -13.51 -22.72
C VAL A 348 -2.13 -14.47 -23.18
N SER A 349 -1.86 -15.78 -23.28
CA SER A 349 -2.87 -16.79 -23.64
C SER A 349 -2.44 -18.21 -23.24
N LEU A 350 -3.44 -19.10 -23.15
CA LEU A 350 -3.28 -20.56 -23.07
C LEU A 350 -3.57 -21.21 -24.43
N PRO A 351 -2.94 -22.36 -24.76
CA PRO A 351 -3.27 -23.16 -25.93
C PRO A 351 -4.44 -24.11 -25.65
N SER A 352 -5.19 -24.51 -26.69
CA SER A 352 -6.24 -25.54 -26.60
C SER A 352 -5.70 -26.93 -26.22
N THR A 353 -4.42 -27.20 -26.49
CA THR A 353 -3.75 -28.45 -26.08
C THR A 353 -3.66 -28.64 -24.56
N ILE A 354 -3.98 -27.61 -23.75
CA ILE A 354 -4.11 -27.75 -22.30
C ILE A 354 -5.13 -28.84 -21.91
N GLY A 355 -6.19 -29.02 -22.72
CA GLY A 355 -7.22 -30.04 -22.50
C GLY A 355 -6.76 -31.50 -22.70
N LEU A 356 -5.51 -31.71 -23.14
CA LEU A 356 -4.88 -33.04 -23.19
C LEU A 356 -4.31 -33.47 -21.84
N LEU A 357 -4.14 -32.53 -20.89
CA LEU A 357 -3.56 -32.78 -19.57
C LEU A 357 -4.62 -33.34 -18.61
N SER A 358 -5.04 -34.59 -18.84
CA SER A 358 -6.08 -35.27 -18.05
C SER A 358 -5.68 -35.53 -16.59
N ASN A 359 -4.38 -35.50 -16.25
CA ASN A 359 -3.87 -35.62 -14.88
C ASN A 359 -3.80 -34.27 -14.12
N LEU A 360 -4.15 -33.15 -14.76
CA LEU A 360 -3.99 -31.82 -14.19
C LEU A 360 -4.97 -31.58 -13.03
N GLN A 361 -4.42 -31.23 -11.87
CA GLN A 361 -5.11 -30.96 -10.60
C GLN A 361 -5.06 -29.46 -10.25
N TYR A 362 -4.01 -28.72 -10.62
CA TYR A 362 -3.86 -27.31 -10.28
C TYR A 362 -3.40 -26.48 -11.49
N ILE A 363 -4.06 -25.35 -11.75
CA ILE A 363 -3.69 -24.40 -12.80
C ILE A 363 -3.71 -22.97 -12.25
N LEU A 364 -2.52 -22.44 -11.96
CA LEU A 364 -2.31 -21.24 -11.14
C LEU A 364 -1.62 -20.15 -11.98
N PHE A 365 -2.41 -19.20 -12.46
CA PHE A 365 -2.07 -18.22 -13.49
C PHE A 365 -2.39 -16.77 -13.10
N ALA A 366 -2.71 -16.50 -11.83
CA ALA A 366 -2.98 -15.15 -11.34
C ALA A 366 -1.90 -14.11 -11.68
N LYS A 367 -2.32 -12.85 -11.78
CA LYS A 367 -1.48 -11.66 -12.01
C LYS A 367 -0.62 -11.81 -13.27
N ASN A 368 -1.24 -12.25 -14.36
CA ASN A 368 -0.65 -12.31 -15.70
C ASN A 368 -1.30 -11.23 -16.59
N ARG A 369 -1.21 -11.41 -17.92
CA ARG A 369 -1.86 -10.56 -18.93
C ARG A 369 -2.73 -11.40 -19.87
N LEU A 370 -3.30 -12.50 -19.37
CA LEU A 370 -4.12 -13.39 -20.19
C LEU A 370 -5.31 -12.61 -20.76
N THR A 371 -5.50 -12.66 -22.08
CA THR A 371 -6.56 -11.92 -22.80
C THR A 371 -7.54 -12.85 -23.49
N GLY A 372 -8.78 -12.38 -23.72
CA GLY A 372 -9.81 -13.14 -24.41
C GLY A 372 -10.52 -14.13 -23.47
N THR A 373 -11.15 -15.15 -24.05
CA THR A 373 -11.73 -16.28 -23.31
C THR A 373 -10.68 -17.35 -23.02
N LEU A 374 -10.87 -18.10 -21.93
CA LEU A 374 -10.13 -19.36 -21.73
C LEU A 374 -10.49 -20.38 -22.84
N PRO A 375 -9.57 -21.26 -23.25
CA PRO A 375 -9.83 -22.25 -24.30
C PRO A 375 -10.91 -23.26 -23.86
N PRO A 376 -11.93 -23.58 -24.67
CA PRO A 376 -13.01 -24.51 -24.29
C PRO A 376 -12.52 -25.90 -23.87
N GLU A 377 -11.37 -26.33 -24.37
CA GLU A 377 -10.78 -27.63 -24.06
C GLU A 377 -10.29 -27.73 -22.60
N LEU A 378 -10.07 -26.61 -21.91
CA LEU A 378 -9.73 -26.58 -20.48
C LEU A 378 -10.83 -27.21 -19.61
N TRP A 379 -12.09 -27.09 -20.02
CA TRP A 379 -13.24 -27.65 -19.30
C TRP A 379 -13.33 -29.19 -19.37
N ASN A 380 -12.43 -29.84 -20.13
CA ASN A 380 -12.28 -31.30 -20.16
C ASN A 380 -11.29 -31.85 -19.12
N CYS A 381 -10.53 -30.99 -18.42
CA CYS A 381 -9.57 -31.39 -17.38
C CYS A 381 -10.28 -31.75 -16.06
N THR A 382 -11.15 -32.78 -16.06
CA THR A 382 -12.09 -33.09 -14.96
C THR A 382 -11.45 -33.44 -13.61
N ASN A 383 -10.14 -33.66 -13.56
CA ASN A 383 -9.36 -33.88 -12.33
C ASN A 383 -8.88 -32.58 -11.65
N LEU A 384 -9.14 -31.41 -12.23
CA LEU A 384 -8.81 -30.12 -11.65
C LEU A 384 -9.47 -29.93 -10.28
N GLN A 385 -8.68 -29.48 -9.32
CA GLN A 385 -9.04 -29.15 -7.94
C GLN A 385 -8.95 -27.64 -7.68
N TRP A 386 -7.94 -26.97 -8.26
CA TRP A 386 -7.75 -25.52 -8.13
C TRP A 386 -7.54 -24.86 -9.49
N LEU A 387 -8.40 -23.90 -9.82
CA LEU A 387 -8.20 -22.94 -10.93
C LEU A 387 -8.04 -21.54 -10.33
N ASP A 388 -6.91 -20.89 -10.62
CA ASP A 388 -6.67 -19.49 -10.25
C ASP A 388 -6.21 -18.68 -11.46
N PHE A 389 -7.10 -17.80 -11.94
CA PHE A 389 -6.85 -16.85 -13.02
C PHE A 389 -6.98 -15.40 -12.55
N THR A 390 -6.89 -15.15 -11.25
CA THR A 390 -7.15 -13.86 -10.61
C THR A 390 -6.26 -12.73 -11.16
N ASN A 391 -6.78 -11.51 -11.30
CA ASN A 391 -6.01 -10.34 -11.74
C ASN A 391 -5.37 -10.54 -13.14
N ASN A 392 -6.20 -10.83 -14.14
CA ASN A 392 -5.80 -10.97 -15.55
C ASN A 392 -6.60 -9.99 -16.43
N ASN A 393 -6.60 -10.19 -17.75
CA ASN A 393 -7.38 -9.41 -18.72
C ASN A 393 -8.38 -10.33 -19.47
N LEU A 394 -8.87 -11.39 -18.82
CA LEU A 394 -9.84 -12.32 -19.40
C LEU A 394 -11.18 -11.62 -19.63
N SER A 395 -11.92 -12.04 -20.65
CA SER A 395 -13.13 -11.36 -21.12
C SER A 395 -14.15 -12.34 -21.71
N GLY A 396 -15.42 -11.94 -21.74
CA GLY A 396 -16.53 -12.80 -22.16
C GLY A 396 -17.22 -13.46 -20.96
N SER A 397 -18.17 -14.34 -21.21
CA SER A 397 -18.95 -15.01 -20.15
C SER A 397 -18.24 -16.23 -19.57
N ILE A 398 -18.57 -16.55 -18.31
CA ILE A 398 -18.27 -17.86 -17.73
C ILE A 398 -19.08 -18.90 -18.51
N PRO A 399 -18.46 -19.92 -19.14
CA PRO A 399 -19.18 -20.87 -19.99
C PRO A 399 -19.86 -21.97 -19.15
N PRO A 400 -21.05 -22.47 -19.53
CA PRO A 400 -21.73 -23.58 -18.83
C PRO A 400 -20.88 -24.84 -18.68
N GLU A 401 -19.97 -25.09 -19.63
CA GLU A 401 -19.01 -26.20 -19.63
C GLU A 401 -18.14 -26.26 -18.37
N ILE A 402 -18.00 -25.16 -17.62
CA ILE A 402 -17.29 -25.14 -16.32
C ILE A 402 -17.84 -26.19 -15.34
N GLY A 403 -19.14 -26.54 -15.41
CA GLY A 403 -19.78 -27.57 -14.58
C GLY A 403 -19.29 -29.02 -14.82
N ASN A 404 -18.43 -29.23 -15.82
CA ASN A 404 -17.72 -30.49 -16.03
C ASN A 404 -16.62 -30.74 -14.97
N LEU A 405 -16.06 -29.68 -14.39
CA LEU A 405 -14.86 -29.73 -13.52
C LEU A 405 -15.19 -30.14 -12.07
N ARG A 406 -15.95 -31.23 -11.89
CA ARG A 406 -16.59 -31.61 -10.61
C ARG A 406 -15.65 -31.89 -9.43
N ALA A 407 -14.34 -32.04 -9.68
CA ALA A 407 -13.32 -32.16 -8.65
C ALA A 407 -12.86 -30.81 -8.04
N VAL A 408 -13.28 -29.67 -8.60
CA VAL A 408 -12.81 -28.34 -8.19
C VAL A 408 -13.29 -27.97 -6.79
N THR A 409 -12.34 -27.69 -5.91
CA THR A 409 -12.54 -27.17 -4.55
C THR A 409 -12.30 -25.66 -4.48
N LYS A 410 -11.37 -25.12 -5.28
CA LYS A 410 -11.07 -23.68 -5.36
C LYS A 410 -11.21 -23.14 -6.79
N LEU A 411 -12.07 -22.14 -6.98
CA LEU A 411 -12.26 -21.44 -8.26
C LEU A 411 -12.11 -19.93 -8.09
N GLU A 412 -11.06 -19.36 -8.69
CA GLU A 412 -10.72 -17.95 -8.55
C GLU A 412 -10.56 -17.29 -9.92
N LEU A 413 -11.51 -16.42 -10.27
CA LEU A 413 -11.60 -15.70 -11.55
C LEU A 413 -11.67 -14.16 -11.34
N ALA A 414 -11.38 -13.71 -10.12
CA ALA A 414 -11.54 -12.31 -9.71
C ALA A 414 -10.59 -11.34 -10.45
N ALA A 415 -10.89 -10.04 -10.42
CA ALA A 415 -10.12 -8.98 -11.07
C ALA A 415 -9.85 -9.27 -12.56
N ASN A 416 -10.92 -9.41 -13.34
CA ASN A 416 -10.90 -9.64 -14.79
C ASN A 416 -12.00 -8.79 -15.46
N PHE A 417 -12.26 -9.00 -16.76
CA PHE A 417 -13.34 -8.37 -17.53
C PHE A 417 -14.40 -9.40 -17.94
N LEU A 418 -14.66 -10.40 -17.08
CA LEU A 418 -15.72 -11.39 -17.32
C LEU A 418 -17.09 -10.72 -17.22
N SER A 419 -18.03 -11.16 -18.04
CA SER A 419 -19.29 -10.43 -18.31
C SER A 419 -20.50 -11.35 -18.47
N GLY A 420 -21.71 -10.82 -18.30
CA GLY A 420 -22.94 -11.60 -18.43
C GLY A 420 -23.25 -12.41 -17.17
N GLU A 421 -24.22 -13.30 -17.25
CA GLU A 421 -24.75 -14.02 -16.08
C GLU A 421 -23.86 -15.18 -15.64
N ILE A 422 -23.94 -15.55 -14.36
CA ILE A 422 -23.28 -16.76 -13.84
C ILE A 422 -24.10 -17.98 -14.30
N PRO A 423 -23.53 -18.93 -15.06
CA PRO A 423 -24.25 -20.12 -15.49
C PRO A 423 -24.62 -20.98 -14.30
N LYS A 424 -25.85 -21.50 -14.27
CA LYS A 424 -26.32 -22.40 -13.19
C LYS A 424 -25.47 -23.66 -13.05
N GLU A 425 -24.83 -24.07 -14.15
CA GLU A 425 -23.89 -25.19 -14.23
C GLU A 425 -22.64 -25.00 -13.35
N LEU A 426 -22.26 -23.76 -13.00
CA LEU A 426 -21.20 -23.51 -12.03
C LEU A 426 -21.56 -24.05 -10.63
N PHE A 427 -22.84 -24.12 -10.28
CA PHE A 427 -23.30 -24.66 -8.99
C PHE A 427 -23.44 -26.20 -9.00
N GLU A 428 -23.15 -26.87 -10.12
CA GLU A 428 -22.93 -28.34 -10.15
C GLU A 428 -21.54 -28.73 -9.60
N LEU A 429 -20.66 -27.76 -9.34
CA LEU A 429 -19.34 -27.95 -8.74
C LEU A 429 -19.44 -28.14 -7.22
N THR A 430 -20.19 -29.15 -6.78
CA THR A 430 -20.55 -29.39 -5.36
C THR A 430 -19.36 -29.57 -4.41
N SER A 431 -18.16 -29.79 -4.95
CA SER A 431 -16.89 -29.91 -4.22
C SER A 431 -16.29 -28.55 -3.80
N LEU A 432 -16.82 -27.42 -4.30
CA LEU A 432 -16.31 -26.08 -4.01
C LEU A 432 -16.33 -25.74 -2.51
N THR A 433 -15.18 -25.31 -2.01
CA THR A 433 -15.00 -24.65 -0.71
C THR A 433 -14.70 -23.16 -0.87
N TYR A 434 -14.12 -22.73 -1.99
CA TYR A 434 -13.66 -21.35 -2.21
C TYR A 434 -14.04 -20.84 -3.61
N LEU A 435 -14.81 -19.76 -3.68
CA LEU A 435 -15.29 -19.16 -4.94
C LEU A 435 -15.07 -17.62 -4.95
N GLN A 436 -14.14 -17.16 -5.79
CA GLN A 436 -13.83 -15.73 -5.95
C GLN A 436 -14.14 -15.26 -7.39
N LEU A 437 -15.16 -14.42 -7.53
CA LEU A 437 -15.61 -13.81 -8.80
C LEU A 437 -15.55 -12.26 -8.78
N TRP A 438 -15.02 -11.68 -7.69
CA TRP A 438 -15.08 -10.24 -7.42
C TRP A 438 -14.28 -9.39 -8.42
N ASN A 439 -14.64 -8.11 -8.59
CA ASN A 439 -14.05 -7.18 -9.55
C ASN A 439 -14.08 -7.73 -10.99
N ASN A 440 -15.29 -7.84 -11.53
CA ASN A 440 -15.60 -8.24 -12.90
C ASN A 440 -16.80 -7.40 -13.40
N THR A 441 -17.38 -7.77 -14.54
CA THR A 441 -18.61 -7.17 -15.10
C THR A 441 -19.77 -8.18 -15.18
N LEU A 442 -19.80 -9.15 -14.27
CA LEU A 442 -20.85 -10.17 -14.19
C LEU A 442 -22.19 -9.53 -13.82
N SER A 443 -23.28 -10.01 -14.39
CA SER A 443 -24.62 -9.43 -14.31
C SER A 443 -25.71 -10.47 -13.99
N GLY A 444 -26.98 -10.07 -14.05
CA GLY A 444 -28.11 -10.95 -13.74
C GLY A 444 -28.35 -11.06 -12.24
N ALA A 445 -29.06 -12.11 -11.81
CA ALA A 445 -29.32 -12.41 -10.39
C ALA A 445 -28.60 -13.70 -9.97
N ILE A 446 -28.41 -13.87 -8.65
CA ILE A 446 -27.80 -15.09 -8.10
C ILE A 446 -28.82 -16.25 -8.20
N PRO A 447 -28.56 -17.33 -8.95
CA PRO A 447 -29.52 -18.42 -9.11
C PRO A 447 -29.73 -19.22 -7.80
N PRO A 448 -30.95 -19.70 -7.52
CA PRO A 448 -31.26 -20.63 -6.42
C PRO A 448 -30.37 -21.88 -6.36
N ASP A 449 -29.83 -22.31 -7.52
CA ASP A 449 -28.87 -23.41 -7.61
C ASP A 449 -27.64 -23.25 -6.70
N ILE A 450 -27.31 -22.05 -6.21
CA ILE A 450 -26.28 -21.80 -5.19
C ILE A 450 -26.36 -22.77 -4.00
N GLY A 451 -27.58 -23.15 -3.56
CA GLY A 451 -27.81 -24.07 -2.43
C GLY A 451 -27.30 -25.51 -2.64
N LYS A 452 -26.77 -25.84 -3.83
CA LYS A 452 -26.03 -27.08 -4.11
C LYS A 452 -24.62 -27.08 -3.52
N LEU A 453 -23.98 -25.91 -3.37
CA LEU A 453 -22.58 -25.77 -2.95
C LEU A 453 -22.40 -25.90 -1.43
N LYS A 454 -22.87 -27.00 -0.84
CA LYS A 454 -22.96 -27.18 0.63
C LYS A 454 -21.64 -27.18 1.38
N HIS A 455 -20.52 -27.33 0.68
CA HIS A 455 -19.16 -27.27 1.23
C HIS A 455 -18.50 -25.89 1.11
N LEU A 456 -19.20 -24.90 0.55
CA LEU A 456 -18.66 -23.56 0.30
C LEU A 456 -18.42 -22.81 1.61
N GLN A 457 -17.16 -22.46 1.87
CA GLN A 457 -16.67 -21.75 3.05
C GLN A 457 -16.46 -20.26 2.76
N ASN A 458 -15.99 -19.91 1.56
CA ASN A 458 -15.72 -18.54 1.16
C ASN A 458 -16.38 -18.23 -0.20
N PHE A 459 -17.28 -17.25 -0.23
CA PHE A 459 -17.90 -16.78 -1.46
C PHE A 459 -17.78 -15.25 -1.58
N ASN A 460 -17.17 -14.78 -2.67
CA ASN A 460 -17.00 -13.36 -2.94
C ASN A 460 -17.35 -13.02 -4.40
N ILE A 461 -18.38 -12.20 -4.57
CA ILE A 461 -18.92 -11.74 -5.87
C ILE A 461 -18.94 -10.20 -5.96
N GLY A 462 -18.27 -9.51 -5.03
CA GLY A 462 -18.31 -8.05 -4.97
C GLY A 462 -17.68 -7.32 -6.16
N MET A 463 -17.95 -6.02 -6.31
CA MET A 463 -17.51 -5.21 -7.45
C MET A 463 -17.91 -5.86 -8.79
N ASN A 464 -19.23 -6.02 -9.00
CA ASN A 464 -19.84 -6.56 -10.21
C ASN A 464 -21.12 -5.77 -10.54
N LEU A 465 -21.94 -6.27 -11.48
CA LEU A 465 -23.23 -5.73 -11.88
C LEU A 465 -24.38 -6.69 -11.50
N ILE A 466 -24.24 -7.43 -10.40
CA ILE A 466 -25.27 -8.37 -9.91
C ILE A 466 -26.48 -7.61 -9.38
N THR A 467 -27.67 -8.14 -9.62
CA THR A 467 -28.97 -7.51 -9.37
C THR A 467 -29.97 -8.48 -8.74
N GLY A 468 -31.15 -7.99 -8.35
CA GLY A 468 -32.18 -8.81 -7.72
C GLY A 468 -31.89 -9.13 -6.24
N PRO A 469 -32.74 -9.94 -5.58
CA PRO A 469 -32.56 -10.30 -4.17
C PRO A 469 -31.54 -11.43 -3.97
N LEU A 470 -31.08 -11.58 -2.72
CA LEU A 470 -30.42 -12.82 -2.31
C LEU A 470 -31.47 -13.96 -2.31
N PRO A 471 -31.18 -15.14 -2.91
CA PRO A 471 -32.08 -16.28 -2.86
C PRO A 471 -32.12 -16.90 -1.45
N ASP A 472 -33.28 -17.46 -1.06
CA ASP A 472 -33.43 -18.14 0.24
C ASP A 472 -32.48 -19.35 0.37
N GLU A 473 -32.11 -19.98 -0.75
CA GLU A 473 -31.18 -21.09 -0.83
C GLU A 473 -29.76 -20.77 -0.34
N ILE A 474 -29.41 -19.49 -0.11
CA ILE A 474 -28.15 -19.10 0.54
C ILE A 474 -27.99 -19.75 1.93
N GLY A 475 -29.11 -19.99 2.65
CA GLY A 475 -29.11 -20.67 3.94
C GLY A 475 -28.68 -22.14 3.91
N LEU A 476 -28.66 -22.78 2.73
CA LEU A 476 -28.21 -24.17 2.57
C LEU A 476 -26.67 -24.31 2.59
N LEU A 477 -25.95 -23.19 2.60
CA LEU A 477 -24.48 -23.13 2.71
C LEU A 477 -24.05 -23.25 4.19
N SER A 478 -24.25 -24.43 4.79
CA SER A 478 -24.00 -24.66 6.23
C SER A 478 -22.53 -24.57 6.65
N GLU A 479 -21.60 -24.64 5.71
CA GLU A 479 -20.15 -24.54 5.93
C GLU A 479 -19.61 -23.10 5.74
N LEU A 480 -20.46 -22.14 5.36
CA LEU A 480 -20.05 -20.79 4.96
C LEU A 480 -19.48 -19.98 6.13
N GLU A 481 -18.22 -19.56 6.00
CA GLU A 481 -17.49 -18.74 6.97
C GLU A 481 -17.38 -17.26 6.54
N SER A 482 -17.31 -16.99 5.23
CA SER A 482 -17.12 -15.63 4.70
C SER A 482 -17.95 -15.40 3.43
N LEU A 483 -18.86 -14.41 3.48
CA LEU A 483 -19.76 -14.05 2.39
C LEU A 483 -19.62 -12.57 2.05
N SER A 484 -19.27 -12.26 0.80
CA SER A 484 -19.16 -10.88 0.32
C SER A 484 -19.81 -10.66 -1.04
N MET A 485 -20.69 -9.67 -1.09
CA MET A 485 -21.40 -9.23 -2.29
C MET A 485 -21.31 -7.70 -2.48
N TYR A 486 -20.35 -7.05 -1.82
CA TYR A 486 -20.19 -5.59 -1.79
C TYR A 486 -20.08 -4.94 -3.17
N VAL A 487 -20.54 -3.69 -3.34
CA VAL A 487 -20.48 -2.96 -4.63
C VAL A 487 -21.17 -3.76 -5.76
N ASN A 488 -22.48 -3.88 -5.64
CA ASN A 488 -23.39 -4.49 -6.63
C ASN A 488 -24.73 -3.73 -6.64
N GLY A 489 -25.70 -4.20 -7.44
CA GLY A 489 -27.09 -3.71 -7.48
C GLY A 489 -28.09 -4.63 -6.78
N ILE A 490 -27.69 -5.35 -5.72
CA ILE A 490 -28.56 -6.32 -5.02
C ILE A 490 -29.67 -5.58 -4.27
N THR A 491 -30.91 -6.05 -4.39
CA THR A 491 -32.14 -5.35 -3.96
C THR A 491 -32.94 -6.13 -2.91
N GLY A 492 -33.76 -5.44 -2.12
CA GLY A 492 -34.73 -6.08 -1.21
C GLY A 492 -34.13 -6.39 0.17
N PRO A 493 -34.87 -7.12 1.03
CA PRO A 493 -34.37 -7.52 2.35
C PRO A 493 -33.40 -8.69 2.27
N VAL A 494 -32.56 -8.85 3.30
CA VAL A 494 -31.74 -10.06 3.48
C VAL A 494 -32.66 -11.20 3.98
N PRO A 495 -32.65 -12.39 3.35
CA PRO A 495 -33.52 -13.50 3.72
C PRO A 495 -33.17 -14.06 5.10
N SER A 496 -34.19 -14.42 5.89
CA SER A 496 -34.01 -15.01 7.23
C SER A 496 -33.34 -16.39 7.21
N SER A 497 -33.35 -17.06 6.05
CA SER A 497 -32.63 -18.31 5.81
C SER A 497 -31.11 -18.17 5.99
N LEU A 498 -30.53 -16.98 5.77
CA LEU A 498 -29.09 -16.74 5.96
C LEU A 498 -28.61 -17.08 7.38
N GLY A 499 -29.50 -17.00 8.39
CA GLY A 499 -29.22 -17.44 9.76
C GLY A 499 -28.90 -18.93 9.92
N GLN A 500 -29.09 -19.74 8.87
CA GLN A 500 -28.68 -21.16 8.85
C GLN A 500 -27.17 -21.34 8.63
N CYS A 501 -26.47 -20.33 8.08
CA CYS A 501 -25.02 -20.30 7.89
C CYS A 501 -24.27 -20.04 9.22
N SER A 502 -24.48 -20.89 10.22
CA SER A 502 -24.05 -20.65 11.61
C SER A 502 -22.54 -20.53 11.84
N LYS A 503 -21.71 -20.85 10.85
CA LYS A 503 -20.24 -20.65 10.87
C LYS A 503 -19.79 -19.27 10.37
N LEU A 504 -20.71 -18.42 9.92
CA LEU A 504 -20.37 -17.16 9.25
C LEU A 504 -19.67 -16.19 10.21
N LYS A 505 -18.39 -15.93 9.94
CA LYS A 505 -17.51 -14.98 10.63
C LYS A 505 -17.56 -13.59 9.99
N VAL A 506 -17.81 -13.53 8.68
CA VAL A 506 -17.83 -12.28 7.92
C VAL A 506 -19.03 -12.23 6.97
N LEU A 507 -19.82 -11.17 7.10
CA LEU A 507 -20.89 -10.81 6.17
C LEU A 507 -20.63 -9.41 5.62
N ASN A 508 -20.44 -9.31 4.30
CA ASN A 508 -20.31 -8.03 3.62
C ASN A 508 -21.31 -7.86 2.48
N LEU A 509 -22.32 -7.02 2.71
CA LEU A 509 -23.33 -6.62 1.73
C LEU A 509 -23.27 -5.10 1.44
N GLY A 510 -22.18 -4.43 1.82
CA GLY A 510 -22.06 -2.97 1.72
C GLY A 510 -22.06 -2.43 0.29
N THR A 511 -22.52 -1.20 0.07
CA THR A 511 -22.68 -0.59 -1.27
C THR A 511 -23.57 -1.44 -2.19
N ASN A 512 -24.86 -1.52 -1.83
CA ASN A 512 -25.91 -2.24 -2.57
C ASN A 512 -27.24 -1.45 -2.51
N SER A 513 -28.34 -2.07 -2.94
CA SER A 513 -29.71 -1.53 -2.87
C SER A 513 -30.61 -2.31 -1.90
N ILE A 514 -30.02 -2.89 -0.85
CA ILE A 514 -30.74 -3.64 0.20
C ILE A 514 -31.60 -2.69 1.01
N ASN A 515 -32.81 -3.11 1.36
CA ASN A 515 -33.82 -2.28 2.02
C ASN A 515 -34.52 -3.02 3.17
N GLY A 516 -35.40 -2.30 3.89
CA GLY A 516 -36.03 -2.77 5.11
C GLY A 516 -35.22 -2.42 6.36
N THR A 517 -35.51 -3.10 7.48
CA THR A 517 -34.80 -2.90 8.75
C THR A 517 -33.56 -3.80 8.86
N ILE A 518 -32.70 -3.55 9.85
CA ILE A 518 -31.59 -4.45 10.17
C ILE A 518 -32.15 -5.86 10.47
N PRO A 519 -31.79 -6.90 9.69
CA PRO A 519 -32.56 -8.15 9.60
C PRO A 519 -32.19 -9.13 10.74
N MET A 520 -32.67 -8.86 11.95
CA MET A 520 -32.31 -9.66 13.14
C MET A 520 -32.78 -11.11 13.12
N GLU A 521 -33.73 -11.49 12.26
CA GLU A 521 -34.07 -12.90 12.02
C GLU A 521 -32.95 -13.64 11.27
N ALA A 522 -32.31 -12.97 10.29
CA ALA A 522 -31.16 -13.48 9.56
C ALA A 522 -29.87 -13.40 10.40
N LEU A 523 -29.65 -12.29 11.11
CA LEU A 523 -28.40 -12.04 11.84
C LEU A 523 -28.36 -12.68 13.23
N GLY A 524 -29.49 -12.74 13.95
CA GLY A 524 -29.55 -13.20 15.33
C GLY A 524 -29.02 -14.63 15.62
N PRO A 525 -29.05 -15.57 14.66
CA PRO A 525 -28.39 -16.87 14.79
C PRO A 525 -26.87 -16.89 14.56
N LEU A 526 -26.29 -15.86 13.93
CA LEU A 526 -24.89 -15.84 13.45
C LEU A 526 -23.90 -15.48 14.57
N THR A 527 -23.84 -16.29 15.62
CA THR A 527 -23.07 -15.98 16.84
C THR A 527 -21.54 -16.00 16.66
N GLU A 528 -21.04 -16.53 15.54
CA GLU A 528 -19.61 -16.53 15.19
C GLU A 528 -19.15 -15.24 14.49
N LEU A 529 -20.06 -14.32 14.16
CA LEU A 529 -19.78 -13.15 13.31
C LEU A 529 -18.84 -12.13 13.99
N GLU A 530 -17.71 -11.87 13.34
CA GLU A 530 -16.68 -10.90 13.75
C GLU A 530 -16.71 -9.60 12.91
N VAL A 531 -17.19 -9.68 11.67
CA VAL A 531 -17.26 -8.56 10.71
C VAL A 531 -18.67 -8.44 10.11
N LEU A 532 -19.28 -7.27 10.25
CA LEU A 532 -20.57 -6.96 9.61
C LEU A 532 -20.50 -5.64 8.83
N HIS A 533 -20.64 -5.72 7.51
CA HIS A 533 -20.87 -4.59 6.62
C HIS A 533 -22.28 -4.62 6.04
N LEU A 534 -23.08 -3.62 6.42
CA LEU A 534 -24.37 -3.28 5.80
C LEU A 534 -24.39 -1.81 5.33
N ASP A 535 -23.21 -1.20 5.23
CA ASP A 535 -23.05 0.21 4.88
C ASP A 535 -23.48 0.54 3.44
N THR A 536 -23.75 1.81 3.16
CA THR A 536 -24.08 2.31 1.81
C THR A 536 -25.24 1.52 1.16
N ASN A 537 -26.40 1.52 1.83
CA ASN A 537 -27.61 0.80 1.44
C ASN A 537 -28.87 1.64 1.77
N PHE A 538 -30.07 1.07 1.60
CA PHE A 538 -31.35 1.72 1.90
C PHE A 538 -32.01 1.17 3.17
N LEU A 539 -31.23 0.80 4.19
CA LEU A 539 -31.78 0.32 5.46
C LEU A 539 -32.41 1.46 6.27
N VAL A 540 -33.54 1.16 6.92
CA VAL A 540 -34.37 2.08 7.69
C VAL A 540 -34.64 1.57 9.11
N GLY A 541 -35.17 2.43 9.97
CA GLY A 541 -35.54 2.07 11.34
C GLY A 541 -34.35 2.08 12.30
N GLU A 542 -34.56 1.58 13.51
CA GLU A 542 -33.58 1.69 14.60
C GLU A 542 -32.54 0.56 14.58
N ILE A 543 -31.35 0.82 15.13
CA ILE A 543 -30.35 -0.22 15.41
C ILE A 543 -30.90 -1.09 16.56
N PRO A 544 -31.13 -2.41 16.40
CA PRO A 544 -31.79 -3.19 17.44
C PRO A 544 -30.87 -3.52 18.62
N ASP A 545 -31.34 -3.35 19.86
CA ASP A 545 -30.63 -3.76 21.09
C ASP A 545 -30.13 -5.22 21.02
N LEU A 546 -30.92 -6.09 20.38
CA LEU A 546 -30.66 -7.52 20.21
C LEU A 546 -29.38 -7.81 19.40
N LEU A 547 -28.91 -6.88 18.56
CA LEU A 547 -27.70 -7.03 17.75
C LEU A 547 -26.49 -7.31 18.64
N ALA A 548 -26.25 -6.47 19.64
CA ALA A 548 -25.13 -6.63 20.57
C ALA A 548 -25.29 -7.85 21.49
N VAL A 549 -26.54 -8.21 21.82
CA VAL A 549 -26.86 -9.37 22.68
C VAL A 549 -26.62 -10.71 21.95
N LYS A 550 -26.65 -10.73 20.62
CA LYS A 550 -26.42 -11.93 19.79
C LYS A 550 -25.03 -12.01 19.19
N LEU A 551 -24.54 -10.92 18.61
CA LEU A 551 -23.31 -10.88 17.82
C LEU A 551 -22.09 -10.52 18.69
N THR A 552 -21.91 -11.24 19.81
CA THR A 552 -20.95 -10.89 20.87
C THR A 552 -19.48 -10.99 20.46
N ARG A 553 -19.18 -11.55 19.28
CA ARG A 553 -17.82 -11.62 18.72
C ARG A 553 -17.44 -10.46 17.82
N LEU A 554 -18.37 -9.55 17.48
CA LEU A 554 -18.10 -8.44 16.56
C LEU A 554 -16.87 -7.63 16.97
N ARG A 555 -15.98 -7.47 15.99
CA ARG A 555 -14.80 -6.58 16.02
C ARG A 555 -15.04 -5.34 15.17
N PHE A 556 -15.72 -5.50 14.03
CA PHE A 556 -16.00 -4.43 13.08
C PHE A 556 -17.50 -4.35 12.74
N LEU A 557 -18.09 -3.17 12.92
CA LEU A 557 -19.51 -2.90 12.61
C LEU A 557 -19.65 -1.64 11.74
N PHE A 558 -20.01 -1.86 10.47
CA PHE A 558 -20.21 -0.80 9.48
C PHE A 558 -21.69 -0.73 9.07
N LEU A 559 -22.37 0.32 9.51
CA LEU A 559 -23.78 0.62 9.20
C LEU A 559 -23.95 2.02 8.57
N TYR A 560 -22.84 2.66 8.20
CA TYR A 560 -22.80 4.03 7.69
C TYR A 560 -23.50 4.20 6.34
N SER A 561 -23.85 5.43 5.96
CA SER A 561 -24.54 5.75 4.69
C SER A 561 -25.82 4.93 4.48
N ASN A 562 -26.73 4.99 5.45
CA ASN A 562 -28.06 4.38 5.41
C ASN A 562 -29.12 5.42 5.87
N MET A 563 -30.36 4.99 6.07
CA MET A 563 -31.47 5.81 6.60
C MET A 563 -31.87 5.36 8.02
N LEU A 564 -30.91 4.89 8.83
CA LEU A 564 -31.16 4.39 10.18
C LEU A 564 -31.52 5.53 11.13
N THR A 565 -32.53 5.31 11.97
CA THR A 565 -33.12 6.28 12.90
C THR A 565 -32.91 5.85 14.36
N GLY A 566 -33.48 6.60 15.31
CA GLY A 566 -33.43 6.24 16.73
C GLY A 566 -32.11 6.57 17.40
N SER A 567 -31.91 6.08 18.62
CA SER A 567 -30.69 6.27 19.38
C SER A 567 -29.70 5.12 19.22
N ILE A 568 -28.40 5.41 19.37
CA ILE A 568 -27.37 4.37 19.50
C ILE A 568 -27.70 3.48 20.71
N PRO A 569 -27.92 2.16 20.56
CA PRO A 569 -28.34 1.31 21.67
C PRO A 569 -27.27 1.21 22.75
N PRO A 570 -27.63 1.37 24.05
CA PRO A 570 -26.69 1.16 25.15
C PRO A 570 -26.11 -0.26 25.18
N SER A 571 -26.81 -1.25 24.59
CA SER A 571 -26.33 -2.63 24.48
C SER A 571 -25.04 -2.77 23.67
N LEU A 572 -24.75 -1.88 22.71
CA LEU A 572 -23.49 -1.92 21.93
C LEU A 572 -22.25 -1.82 22.83
N GLY A 573 -22.36 -1.23 24.02
CA GLY A 573 -21.30 -1.19 25.02
C GLY A 573 -20.91 -2.55 25.63
N THR A 574 -21.64 -3.63 25.34
CA THR A 574 -21.26 -4.99 25.79
C THR A 574 -20.31 -5.71 24.84
N LEU A 575 -20.11 -5.19 23.62
CA LEU A 575 -19.26 -5.79 22.58
C LEU A 575 -17.77 -5.55 22.86
N SER A 576 -17.22 -6.16 23.90
CA SER A 576 -15.85 -5.92 24.38
C SER A 576 -14.73 -6.18 23.35
N ASN A 577 -15.01 -6.93 22.27
CA ASN A 577 -14.11 -7.17 21.15
C ASN A 577 -14.16 -6.07 20.06
N LEU A 578 -15.11 -5.14 20.11
CA LEU A 578 -15.33 -4.14 19.06
C LEU A 578 -14.16 -3.15 18.98
N THR A 579 -13.48 -3.12 17.85
CA THR A 579 -12.42 -2.15 17.52
C THR A 579 -12.96 -0.98 16.71
N ASP A 580 -13.97 -1.21 15.87
CA ASP A 580 -14.37 -0.24 14.85
C ASP A 580 -15.89 -0.13 14.73
N LEU A 581 -16.42 1.06 15.02
CA LEU A 581 -17.84 1.39 14.96
C LEU A 581 -18.09 2.58 14.03
N TYR A 582 -18.69 2.30 12.87
CA TYR A 582 -18.93 3.26 11.78
C TYR A 582 -20.44 3.41 11.52
N LEU A 583 -21.00 4.52 12.00
CA LEU A 583 -22.43 4.86 11.93
C LEU A 583 -22.70 6.19 11.20
N GLN A 584 -21.68 6.80 10.59
CA GLN A 584 -21.79 8.12 9.95
C GLN A 584 -22.79 8.14 8.78
N ASN A 585 -23.25 9.32 8.36
CA ASN A 585 -24.24 9.48 7.28
C ASN A 585 -25.53 8.66 7.54
N ASN A 586 -26.22 8.95 8.65
CA ASN A 586 -27.50 8.32 9.01
C ASN A 586 -28.44 9.38 9.62
N LEU A 587 -29.61 8.94 10.12
CA LEU A 587 -30.61 9.77 10.78
C LEU A 587 -30.68 9.51 12.30
N LEU A 588 -29.55 9.09 12.90
CA LEU A 588 -29.47 8.76 14.34
C LEU A 588 -29.60 10.02 15.20
N GLN A 589 -30.15 9.84 16.40
CA GLN A 589 -30.49 10.90 17.35
C GLN A 589 -30.21 10.49 18.81
N GLY A 590 -30.52 11.36 19.77
CA GLY A 590 -30.19 11.13 21.18
C GLY A 590 -28.69 11.28 21.43
N SER A 591 -28.20 10.81 22.58
CA SER A 591 -26.79 10.97 22.98
C SER A 591 -25.96 9.70 22.80
N ILE A 592 -24.64 9.85 22.79
CA ILE A 592 -23.69 8.74 22.93
C ILE A 592 -23.93 8.08 24.31
N PRO A 593 -24.20 6.76 24.40
CA PRO A 593 -24.38 6.08 25.69
C PRO A 593 -23.08 6.01 26.51
N ASP A 594 -23.16 6.19 27.82
CA ASP A 594 -22.03 5.99 28.75
C ASP A 594 -21.41 4.58 28.62
N SER A 595 -22.21 3.57 28.27
CA SER A 595 -21.75 2.18 28.12
C SER A 595 -20.73 1.98 27.00
N LEU A 596 -20.66 2.87 25.99
CA LEU A 596 -19.61 2.80 24.97
C LEU A 596 -18.20 3.09 25.53
N ALA A 597 -18.10 3.66 26.73
CA ALA A 597 -16.81 3.81 27.42
C ALA A 597 -16.22 2.48 27.93
N GLU A 598 -17.04 1.43 28.07
CA GLU A 598 -16.58 0.09 28.47
C GLU A 598 -15.98 -0.70 27.30
N LEU A 599 -15.99 -0.14 26.08
CA LEU A 599 -15.37 -0.72 24.88
C LEU A 599 -13.85 -0.45 24.87
N HIS A 600 -13.14 -1.12 25.78
CA HIS A 600 -11.70 -0.98 25.99
C HIS A 600 -10.83 -1.29 24.75
N SER A 601 -11.38 -2.04 23.79
CA SER A 601 -10.77 -2.41 22.51
C SER A 601 -10.98 -1.37 21.39
N LEU A 602 -11.87 -0.40 21.57
CA LEU A 602 -12.31 0.52 20.51
C LEU A 602 -11.15 1.41 20.02
N VAL A 603 -10.88 1.34 18.73
CA VAL A 603 -9.89 2.10 17.96
C VAL A 603 -10.55 3.26 17.21
N THR A 604 -11.71 3.01 16.61
CA THR A 604 -12.46 3.99 15.81
C THR A 604 -13.90 4.14 16.27
N LEU A 605 -14.32 5.38 16.52
CA LEU A 605 -15.73 5.76 16.66
C LEU A 605 -16.06 6.86 15.65
N HIS A 606 -16.89 6.55 14.65
CA HIS A 606 -17.27 7.47 13.59
C HIS A 606 -18.81 7.61 13.53
N LEU A 607 -19.29 8.78 13.96
CA LEU A 607 -20.71 9.13 14.11
C LEU A 607 -21.11 10.38 13.29
N ALA A 608 -20.24 10.81 12.38
CA ALA A 608 -20.39 12.09 11.68
C ALA A 608 -21.68 12.17 10.84
N ASN A 609 -22.15 13.39 10.55
CA ASN A 609 -23.33 13.65 9.71
C ASN A 609 -24.56 12.83 10.15
N ASN A 610 -25.04 13.14 11.35
CA ASN A 610 -26.22 12.57 12.00
C ASN A 610 -27.00 13.68 12.74
N SER A 611 -28.04 13.34 13.51
CA SER A 611 -28.77 14.28 14.38
C SER A 611 -28.54 14.01 15.88
N MET A 612 -27.36 13.51 16.25
CA MET A 612 -27.00 13.22 17.64
C MET A 612 -26.92 14.49 18.49
N THR A 613 -27.19 14.37 19.79
CA THR A 613 -27.36 15.46 20.77
C THR A 613 -26.67 15.16 22.10
N GLY A 614 -26.75 16.08 23.06
CA GLY A 614 -26.19 15.92 24.41
C GLY A 614 -24.67 16.13 24.45
N SER A 615 -24.04 15.79 25.56
CA SER A 615 -22.59 15.95 25.78
C SER A 615 -21.82 14.66 25.52
N ILE A 616 -20.56 14.77 25.11
CA ILE A 616 -19.67 13.60 24.97
C ILE A 616 -19.43 12.97 26.35
N PRO A 617 -19.74 11.68 26.56
CA PRO A 617 -19.64 11.02 27.87
C PRO A 617 -18.29 11.21 28.56
N ALA A 618 -18.31 11.72 29.79
CA ALA A 618 -17.11 11.85 30.62
C ALA A 618 -16.45 10.48 30.91
N ALA A 619 -17.20 9.39 30.77
CA ALA A 619 -16.70 8.03 30.88
C ALA A 619 -15.68 7.65 29.78
N MET A 620 -15.85 8.12 28.54
CA MET A 620 -14.96 7.75 27.42
C MET A 620 -13.49 8.17 27.62
N TRP A 621 -13.27 9.22 28.42
CA TRP A 621 -11.93 9.73 28.73
C TRP A 621 -11.26 9.03 29.93
N LYS A 622 -11.99 8.15 30.63
CA LYS A 622 -11.43 7.37 31.77
C LYS A 622 -10.28 6.49 31.27
N ASN A 623 -9.34 6.20 32.17
CA ASN A 623 -8.17 5.37 31.91
C ASN A 623 -7.30 5.80 30.69
N GLY A 624 -7.49 7.02 30.17
CA GLY A 624 -6.71 7.56 29.05
C GLY A 624 -7.08 6.99 27.68
N CYS A 625 -8.36 6.68 27.43
CA CYS A 625 -8.87 6.12 26.17
C CYS A 625 -8.05 4.91 25.69
N SER A 626 -8.17 3.78 26.38
CA SER A 626 -7.20 2.65 26.34
C SER A 626 -6.76 2.17 24.94
N SER A 627 -7.61 2.29 23.91
CA SER A 627 -7.29 1.89 22.53
C SER A 627 -7.62 2.94 21.46
N LEU A 628 -8.32 4.02 21.80
CA LEU A 628 -8.96 4.92 20.82
C LEU A 628 -7.91 5.76 20.06
N GLN A 629 -8.01 5.73 18.73
CA GLN A 629 -7.12 6.45 17.80
C GLN A 629 -7.90 7.47 16.96
N VAL A 630 -9.16 7.15 16.61
CA VAL A 630 -10.03 8.00 15.80
C VAL A 630 -11.35 8.25 16.54
N LEU A 631 -11.65 9.53 16.78
CA LEU A 631 -12.95 9.99 17.21
C LEU A 631 -13.46 11.04 16.23
N ASP A 632 -14.57 10.73 15.56
CA ASP A 632 -15.23 11.66 14.64
C ASP A 632 -16.74 11.73 14.91
N ILE A 633 -17.17 12.92 15.35
CA ILE A 633 -18.55 13.27 15.67
C ILE A 633 -19.02 14.50 14.88
N GLU A 634 -18.33 14.85 13.80
CA GLU A 634 -18.54 16.08 13.02
C GLU A 634 -19.96 16.17 12.42
N SER A 635 -20.49 17.39 12.25
CA SER A 635 -21.83 17.63 11.68
C SER A 635 -22.94 16.90 12.45
N ASN A 636 -23.12 17.30 13.71
CA ASN A 636 -24.13 16.80 14.64
C ASN A 636 -24.67 17.98 15.48
N ARG A 637 -25.38 17.69 16.58
CA ARG A 637 -25.93 18.68 17.53
C ARG A 637 -25.42 18.44 18.96
N PHE A 638 -24.19 17.94 19.10
CA PHE A 638 -23.55 17.77 20.41
C PHE A 638 -23.30 19.13 21.07
N GLN A 639 -23.38 19.15 22.40
CA GLN A 639 -23.41 20.36 23.22
C GLN A 639 -22.62 20.20 24.53
N GLY A 640 -22.24 21.33 25.13
CA GLY A 640 -21.50 21.35 26.40
C GLY A 640 -19.98 21.33 26.24
N PRO A 641 -19.24 21.32 27.36
CA PRO A 641 -17.81 21.59 27.36
C PRO A 641 -16.95 20.40 26.94
N LEU A 642 -15.87 20.67 26.21
CA LEU A 642 -14.77 19.71 26.04
C LEU A 642 -14.10 19.47 27.40
N THR A 643 -13.88 18.22 27.79
CA THR A 643 -13.36 17.91 29.14
C THR A 643 -11.82 17.89 29.16
N PRO A 644 -11.16 18.39 30.22
CA PRO A 644 -9.71 18.29 30.41
C PRO A 644 -9.16 16.85 30.29
N CYS A 645 -9.99 15.85 30.58
CA CYS A 645 -9.61 14.44 30.54
C CYS A 645 -9.21 13.95 29.14
N LEU A 646 -9.63 14.62 28.05
CA LEU A 646 -9.18 14.35 26.69
C LEU A 646 -7.65 14.33 26.58
N GLY A 647 -6.97 15.20 27.33
CA GLY A 647 -5.50 15.31 27.35
C GLY A 647 -4.78 14.05 27.86
N ASN A 648 -5.48 13.09 28.46
CA ASN A 648 -4.88 11.80 28.86
C ASN A 648 -4.85 10.76 27.73
N CYS A 649 -5.55 10.99 26.62
CA CYS A 649 -5.81 9.98 25.60
C CYS A 649 -4.70 9.87 24.54
N SER A 650 -3.49 9.50 24.98
CA SER A 650 -2.23 9.55 24.20
C SER A 650 -2.17 8.73 22.90
N LYS A 651 -3.13 7.81 22.68
CA LYS A 651 -3.28 7.06 21.42
C LYS A 651 -4.00 7.83 20.30
N LEU A 652 -4.70 8.93 20.61
CA LEU A 652 -5.48 9.69 19.64
C LEU A 652 -4.60 10.23 18.50
N GLN A 653 -5.00 9.92 17.26
CA GLN A 653 -4.41 10.39 16.01
C GLN A 653 -5.37 11.33 15.27
N VAL A 654 -6.68 11.13 15.41
CA VAL A 654 -7.71 11.94 14.76
C VAL A 654 -8.78 12.32 15.79
N VAL A 655 -9.02 13.62 15.92
CA VAL A 655 -10.16 14.18 16.63
C VAL A 655 -10.89 15.13 15.68
N ARG A 656 -12.15 14.78 15.34
CA ARG A 656 -13.06 15.64 14.57
C ARG A 656 -14.34 15.85 15.37
N MET A 657 -14.59 17.10 15.74
CA MET A 657 -15.80 17.54 16.45
C MET A 657 -16.46 18.73 15.76
N GLY A 658 -16.12 18.96 14.49
CA GLY A 658 -16.56 20.13 13.73
C GLY A 658 -18.08 20.23 13.59
N ASN A 659 -18.61 21.42 13.32
CA ASN A 659 -20.02 21.66 12.99
C ASN A 659 -20.98 21.06 14.03
N ASN A 660 -20.90 21.59 15.25
CA ASN A 660 -21.65 21.16 16.42
C ASN A 660 -22.00 22.39 17.31
N SER A 661 -22.56 22.16 18.50
CA SER A 661 -22.90 23.20 19.49
C SER A 661 -22.05 23.08 20.77
N LEU A 662 -20.80 22.61 20.65
CA LEU A 662 -19.88 22.44 21.78
C LEU A 662 -19.39 23.79 22.30
N THR A 663 -19.13 23.86 23.61
CA THR A 663 -18.84 25.08 24.36
C THR A 663 -17.57 24.93 25.21
N GLY A 664 -17.27 25.94 26.04
CA GLY A 664 -16.24 25.85 27.06
C GLY A 664 -14.85 26.29 26.60
N ASP A 665 -13.95 26.41 27.57
CA ASP A 665 -12.61 26.96 27.38
C ASP A 665 -11.61 25.87 26.95
N ILE A 666 -11.09 25.97 25.72
CA ILE A 666 -10.16 24.99 25.16
C ILE A 666 -8.82 24.94 25.90
N SER A 667 -8.40 26.04 26.55
CA SER A 667 -7.13 26.12 27.30
C SER A 667 -7.10 25.21 28.54
N THR A 668 -8.25 24.67 28.94
CA THR A 668 -8.38 23.69 30.03
C THR A 668 -7.88 22.28 29.66
N VAL A 669 -7.64 21.98 28.37
CA VAL A 669 -7.17 20.68 27.89
C VAL A 669 -5.65 20.66 27.75
N ASP A 670 -4.99 19.71 28.39
CA ASP A 670 -3.55 19.50 28.25
C ASP A 670 -3.21 18.60 27.04
N PHE A 671 -2.80 19.21 25.93
CA PHE A 671 -2.34 18.51 24.73
C PHE A 671 -0.92 17.92 24.87
N SER A 672 -0.22 18.09 26.01
CA SER A 672 1.19 17.69 26.16
C SER A 672 1.47 16.20 25.93
N ARG A 673 0.46 15.34 26.11
CA ARG A 673 0.53 13.88 25.99
C ARG A 673 0.03 13.35 24.65
N LEU A 674 -0.54 14.21 23.80
CA LEU A 674 -1.18 13.84 22.52
C LEU A 674 -0.18 13.90 21.35
N SER A 675 1.04 13.39 21.55
CA SER A 675 2.10 13.41 20.53
C SER A 675 1.78 12.60 19.26
N SER A 676 0.85 11.65 19.36
CA SER A 676 0.30 10.86 18.25
C SER A 676 -0.65 11.65 17.34
N LEU A 677 -1.14 12.81 17.77
CA LEU A 677 -2.24 13.53 17.13
C LEU A 677 -1.82 14.08 15.75
N MET A 678 -2.49 13.61 14.69
CA MET A 678 -2.28 13.98 13.29
C MET A 678 -3.33 14.99 12.79
N SER A 679 -4.56 14.92 13.31
CA SER A 679 -5.67 15.80 12.92
C SER A 679 -6.48 16.25 14.12
N LEU A 680 -6.66 17.57 14.25
CA LEU A 680 -7.57 18.20 15.21
C LEU A 680 -8.48 19.18 14.47
N SER A 681 -9.76 18.82 14.34
CA SER A 681 -10.82 19.73 13.86
C SER A 681 -11.85 19.95 14.97
N LEU A 682 -11.95 21.20 15.42
CA LEU A 682 -12.95 21.71 16.36
C LEU A 682 -13.79 22.84 15.73
N ALA A 683 -13.75 22.96 14.40
CA ALA A 683 -14.34 24.06 13.64
C ALA A 683 -15.86 24.20 13.84
N LEU A 684 -16.45 25.36 13.55
CA LEU A 684 -17.91 25.56 13.58
C LEU A 684 -18.54 25.12 14.93
N ASN A 685 -18.10 25.75 16.02
CA ASN A 685 -18.56 25.48 17.38
C ASN A 685 -18.59 26.81 18.19
N THR A 686 -18.75 26.72 19.51
CA THR A 686 -18.76 27.87 20.42
C THR A 686 -17.70 27.75 21.53
N PHE A 687 -16.52 27.21 21.19
CA PHE A 687 -15.39 27.16 22.10
C PHE A 687 -14.84 28.56 22.39
N THR A 688 -14.44 28.81 23.64
CA THR A 688 -13.90 30.06 24.16
C THR A 688 -12.49 29.86 24.71
N GLY A 689 -11.92 30.90 25.34
CA GLY A 689 -10.59 30.84 25.95
C GLY A 689 -9.49 31.21 24.96
N SER A 690 -8.27 30.71 25.19
CA SER A 690 -7.10 30.93 24.33
C SER A 690 -6.57 29.63 23.73
N ILE A 691 -5.85 29.72 22.60
CA ILE A 691 -5.26 28.55 21.96
C ILE A 691 -4.24 27.91 22.92
N PRO A 692 -4.35 26.60 23.25
CA PRO A 692 -3.51 25.98 24.27
C PRO A 692 -2.02 25.95 23.88
N PRO A 693 -1.09 26.52 24.68
CA PRO A 693 0.35 26.43 24.41
C PRO A 693 0.88 24.99 24.36
N THR A 694 0.16 24.05 24.98
CA THR A 694 0.48 22.62 25.04
C THR A 694 0.34 21.91 23.69
N LEU A 695 -0.34 22.50 22.70
CA LEU A 695 -0.42 21.98 21.33
C LEU A 695 0.95 21.81 20.66
N GLN A 696 1.99 22.54 21.11
CA GLN A 696 3.37 22.39 20.60
C GLN A 696 3.93 20.96 20.73
N SER A 697 3.38 20.13 21.64
CA SER A 697 3.76 18.73 21.82
C SER A 697 3.16 17.77 20.80
N CYS A 698 2.15 18.20 20.02
CA CYS A 698 1.53 17.42 18.95
C CYS A 698 2.42 17.43 17.69
N SER A 699 3.64 16.88 17.78
CA SER A 699 4.63 16.92 16.71
C SER A 699 4.25 16.12 15.46
N SER A 700 3.25 15.24 15.55
CA SER A 700 2.67 14.50 14.42
C SER A 700 1.61 15.28 13.64
N LEU A 701 1.23 16.49 14.07
CA LEU A 701 0.06 17.20 13.57
C LEU A 701 0.23 17.65 12.11
N VAL A 702 -0.74 17.28 11.27
CA VAL A 702 -0.85 17.58 9.84
C VAL A 702 -1.96 18.61 9.57
N LEU A 703 -3.06 18.51 10.31
CA LEU A 703 -4.24 19.36 10.18
C LEU A 703 -4.64 19.93 11.54
N LEU A 704 -4.71 21.26 11.63
CA LEU A 704 -5.27 21.99 12.77
C LEU A 704 -6.34 22.97 12.28
N ASP A 705 -7.59 22.71 12.63
CA ASP A 705 -8.74 23.58 12.31
C ASP A 705 -9.52 23.92 13.59
N LEU A 706 -9.42 25.18 14.00
CA LEU A 706 -10.14 25.77 15.13
C LEU A 706 -11.07 26.91 14.66
N SER A 707 -11.41 26.94 13.37
CA SER A 707 -12.15 28.05 12.76
C SER A 707 -13.60 28.16 13.23
N ARG A 708 -14.21 29.35 13.08
CA ARG A 708 -15.61 29.64 13.43
C ARG A 708 -15.93 29.23 14.87
N ASN A 709 -15.24 29.87 15.81
CA ASN A 709 -15.36 29.71 17.25
C ASN A 709 -15.27 31.09 17.93
N GLN A 710 -15.12 31.12 19.25
CA GLN A 710 -15.00 32.34 20.07
C GLN A 710 -13.65 32.40 20.80
N LEU A 711 -12.60 31.82 20.19
CA LEU A 711 -11.24 31.81 20.75
C LEU A 711 -10.64 33.22 20.74
N SER A 712 -9.79 33.52 21.72
CA SER A 712 -9.35 34.88 22.02
C SER A 712 -7.91 34.98 22.52
N GLY A 713 -7.35 36.20 22.48
CA GLY A 713 -5.95 36.45 22.83
C GLY A 713 -4.97 36.14 21.69
N PRO A 714 -3.66 36.13 21.96
CA PRO A 714 -2.64 35.92 20.94
C PRO A 714 -2.50 34.45 20.53
N ILE A 715 -2.12 34.25 19.27
CA ILE A 715 -1.64 32.94 18.80
C ILE A 715 -0.32 32.63 19.56
N PRO A 716 -0.18 31.49 20.25
CA PRO A 716 1.04 31.16 21.00
C PRO A 716 2.29 31.05 20.11
N ASP A 717 3.46 31.31 20.69
CA ASP A 717 4.73 31.01 20.03
C ASP A 717 5.18 29.58 20.31
N PHE A 718 5.25 28.75 19.26
CA PHE A 718 5.74 27.37 19.33
C PHE A 718 7.22 27.24 18.93
N SER A 719 7.95 28.36 18.76
CA SER A 719 9.36 28.37 18.31
C SER A 719 10.34 27.62 19.23
N ALA A 720 10.01 27.50 20.53
CA ALA A 720 10.87 26.89 21.55
C ALA A 720 10.81 25.34 21.59
N ALA A 721 9.84 24.71 20.93
CA ALA A 721 9.62 23.27 21.03
C ALA A 721 10.63 22.46 20.18
N ALA A 722 11.25 21.44 20.79
CA ALA A 722 12.18 20.54 20.12
C ALA A 722 11.46 19.60 19.13
N GLY A 723 11.25 20.09 17.91
CA GLY A 723 10.55 19.42 16.81
C GLY A 723 9.51 20.36 16.16
N GLY A 724 8.67 20.97 17.00
CA GLY A 724 7.61 21.91 16.61
C GLY A 724 6.54 21.28 15.70
N LEU A 725 5.58 22.10 15.24
CA LEU A 725 4.53 21.68 14.31
C LEU A 725 5.04 21.54 12.85
N ARG A 726 6.28 21.10 12.63
CA ARG A 726 6.91 21.01 11.29
C ARG A 726 6.23 20.02 10.33
N GLY A 727 5.35 19.16 10.84
CA GLY A 727 4.51 18.26 10.04
C GLY A 727 3.30 18.95 9.39
N LEU A 728 2.91 20.13 9.87
CA LEU A 728 1.63 20.77 9.59
C LEU A 728 1.50 21.20 8.12
N GLN A 729 0.35 20.88 7.52
CA GLN A 729 -0.01 21.17 6.14
C GLN A 729 -1.21 22.10 6.05
N VAL A 730 -2.16 22.00 6.99
CA VAL A 730 -3.34 22.87 7.09
C VAL A 730 -3.39 23.54 8.47
N LEU A 731 -3.45 24.86 8.48
CA LEU A 731 -3.73 25.68 9.67
C LEU A 731 -4.90 26.61 9.40
N SER A 732 -6.03 26.37 10.07
CA SER A 732 -7.22 27.22 10.00
C SER A 732 -7.59 27.71 11.40
N LEU A 733 -7.55 29.04 11.60
CA LEU A 733 -7.95 29.75 12.81
C LEU A 733 -9.04 30.81 12.51
N ARG A 734 -9.60 30.79 11.29
CA ARG A 734 -10.55 31.75 10.75
C ARG A 734 -11.74 32.04 11.67
N SER A 735 -12.29 33.26 11.64
CA SER A 735 -13.55 33.61 12.30
C SER A 735 -13.49 33.32 13.81
N ASN A 736 -12.59 34.01 14.49
CA ASN A 736 -12.38 33.98 15.94
C ASN A 736 -12.12 35.42 16.45
N ASN A 737 -11.81 35.58 17.73
CA ASN A 737 -11.49 36.84 18.40
C ASN A 737 -9.98 36.93 18.73
N LEU A 738 -9.11 36.37 17.87
CA LEU A 738 -7.66 36.34 18.10
C LEU A 738 -7.02 37.70 17.84
N THR A 739 -5.99 38.04 18.61
CA THR A 739 -5.38 39.38 18.65
C THR A 739 -3.85 39.34 18.52
N GLY A 740 -3.23 40.50 18.27
CA GLY A 740 -1.77 40.62 18.27
C GLY A 740 -1.09 40.09 16.99
N PRO A 741 0.25 39.97 16.99
CA PRO A 741 1.02 39.67 15.78
C PRO A 741 0.99 38.19 15.38
N ILE A 742 0.99 37.93 14.07
CA ILE A 742 1.11 36.56 13.51
C ILE A 742 2.51 36.00 13.83
N PRO A 743 2.64 34.93 14.65
CA PRO A 743 3.94 34.48 15.15
C PRO A 743 4.93 34.02 14.07
N SER A 744 6.22 34.26 14.30
CA SER A 744 7.29 33.99 13.33
C SER A 744 7.45 32.51 12.92
N TRP A 745 6.90 31.57 13.70
CA TRP A 745 7.00 30.13 13.43
C TRP A 745 6.10 29.66 12.28
N ILE A 746 4.95 30.31 12.05
CA ILE A 746 3.98 29.93 11.00
C ILE A 746 4.62 30.04 9.61
N TRP A 747 5.29 31.16 9.35
CA TRP A 747 6.03 31.44 8.11
C TRP A 747 7.22 30.49 7.88
N ARG A 748 7.63 29.74 8.92
CA ARG A 748 8.75 28.79 8.89
C ARG A 748 8.31 27.33 8.84
N LEU A 749 7.03 27.07 8.55
CA LEU A 749 6.49 25.73 8.35
C LEU A 749 6.78 25.21 6.93
N PRO A 750 7.68 24.22 6.75
CA PRO A 750 8.14 23.81 5.41
C PRO A 750 7.10 23.00 4.62
N ARG A 751 6.03 22.53 5.28
CA ARG A 751 4.98 21.66 4.70
C ARG A 751 3.62 22.33 4.58
N LEU A 752 3.46 23.56 5.08
CA LEU A 752 2.19 24.28 5.07
C LEU A 752 1.73 24.51 3.63
N GLN A 753 0.47 24.21 3.35
CA GLN A 753 -0.18 24.38 2.04
C GLN A 753 -1.42 25.26 2.16
N VAL A 754 -2.12 25.22 3.29
CA VAL A 754 -3.27 26.09 3.59
C VAL A 754 -3.04 26.83 4.90
N LEU A 755 -3.14 28.15 4.84
CA LEU A 755 -3.15 29.06 5.97
C LEU A 755 -4.38 29.96 5.89
N ASP A 756 -5.34 29.76 6.79
CA ASP A 756 -6.53 30.62 6.91
C ASP A 756 -6.60 31.23 8.32
N LEU A 757 -6.23 32.51 8.42
CA LEU A 757 -6.29 33.32 9.64
C LEU A 757 -7.35 34.42 9.54
N SER A 758 -8.23 34.34 8.53
CA SER A 758 -9.16 35.41 8.20
C SER A 758 -10.20 35.68 9.27
N GLN A 759 -10.83 36.87 9.27
CA GLN A 759 -11.91 37.24 10.19
C GLN A 759 -11.47 37.12 11.66
N ASN A 760 -10.45 37.89 12.02
CA ASN A 760 -9.86 37.99 13.37
C ASN A 760 -9.43 39.45 13.64
N PHE A 761 -8.72 39.71 14.73
CA PHE A 761 -8.16 41.02 15.08
C PHE A 761 -6.61 40.99 15.14
N LEU A 762 -5.99 40.19 14.29
CA LEU A 762 -4.53 40.07 14.19
C LEU A 762 -3.94 41.34 13.59
N ALA A 763 -2.76 41.75 14.08
CA ALA A 763 -2.18 43.07 13.81
C ALA A 763 -0.68 43.03 13.46
N GLY A 764 -0.16 44.15 12.96
CA GLY A 764 1.23 44.26 12.53
C GLY A 764 1.47 43.75 11.11
N SER A 765 2.74 43.65 10.71
CA SER A 765 3.12 43.47 9.30
C SER A 765 3.41 42.02 8.89
N ILE A 766 3.23 41.74 7.60
CA ILE A 766 3.58 40.45 6.99
C ILE A 766 5.11 40.37 6.84
N PRO A 767 5.79 39.39 7.47
CA PRO A 767 7.25 39.39 7.57
C PRO A 767 7.94 38.82 6.32
N GLY A 768 8.22 39.70 5.34
CA GLY A 768 8.83 39.35 4.04
C GLY A 768 9.96 38.30 4.08
N PRO A 769 11.08 38.53 4.78
CA PRO A 769 12.18 37.58 4.87
C PRO A 769 11.85 36.22 5.50
N ALA A 770 10.71 36.09 6.20
CA ALA A 770 10.26 34.82 6.76
C ALA A 770 9.48 33.97 5.74
N LEU A 771 8.92 34.56 4.67
CA LEU A 771 8.16 33.83 3.63
C LEU A 771 9.00 32.77 2.91
N PHE A 772 10.34 32.92 2.89
CA PHE A 772 11.25 31.89 2.39
C PHE A 772 11.20 30.57 3.18
N GLY A 773 10.60 30.54 4.38
CA GLY A 773 10.35 29.30 5.13
C GLY A 773 9.15 28.47 4.65
N LEU A 774 8.27 29.05 3.83
CA LEU A 774 7.07 28.41 3.28
C LEU A 774 7.37 27.54 2.04
N LEU A 775 8.27 26.56 2.20
CA LEU A 775 8.87 25.81 1.09
C LEU A 775 7.85 25.10 0.18
N ALA A 776 6.75 24.58 0.72
CA ALA A 776 5.71 23.91 -0.07
C ALA A 776 4.98 24.83 -1.06
N TYR A 777 4.95 26.15 -0.82
CA TYR A 777 4.40 27.14 -1.76
C TYR A 777 5.42 27.61 -2.82
N GLN A 778 6.69 27.22 -2.72
CA GLN A 778 7.76 27.64 -3.62
C GLN A 778 8.00 26.63 -4.78
N SER A 779 7.42 25.43 -4.71
CA SER A 779 7.50 24.43 -5.79
C SER A 779 6.22 24.38 -6.61
N ARG A 780 6.37 24.26 -7.94
CA ARG A 780 5.27 23.96 -8.89
C ARG A 780 4.95 22.46 -8.94
N ASP A 781 5.96 21.62 -8.78
CA ASP A 781 5.81 20.18 -8.58
C ASP A 781 5.86 19.95 -7.07
N THR A 782 4.72 20.07 -6.39
CA THR A 782 4.58 19.64 -4.99
C THR A 782 4.92 18.16 -4.95
N GLY A 783 6.12 17.84 -4.46
CA GLY A 783 6.77 16.57 -4.72
C GLY A 783 5.88 15.36 -4.40
N LYS A 784 6.02 14.29 -5.19
CA LYS A 784 5.21 13.06 -5.13
C LYS A 784 5.47 12.19 -3.88
N SER A 785 5.74 12.83 -2.73
CA SER A 785 5.45 12.27 -1.42
C SER A 785 3.94 12.19 -1.26
N SER A 786 3.35 11.16 -1.83
CA SER A 786 2.06 10.68 -1.35
C SER A 786 2.15 10.48 0.16
N ILE A 787 1.21 11.06 0.90
CA ILE A 787 0.79 10.42 2.15
C ILE A 787 0.36 9.02 1.71
N ARG A 788 1.07 7.98 2.17
CA ARG A 788 0.61 6.60 1.97
C ARG A 788 -0.80 6.53 2.54
N ALA A 789 -1.77 6.10 1.73
CA ALA A 789 -3.19 6.12 2.06
C ALA A 789 -3.50 5.07 3.15
N ASN A 790 -3.11 5.39 4.38
CA ASN A 790 -3.45 4.65 5.59
C ASN A 790 -4.87 5.09 6.02
N ALA A 791 -5.58 4.27 6.80
CA ALA A 791 -6.97 4.53 7.18
C ALA A 791 -7.23 5.91 7.84
N THR A 792 -6.25 6.44 8.59
CA THR A 792 -6.34 7.79 9.21
C THR A 792 -6.28 8.94 8.20
N SER A 793 -5.80 8.73 6.97
CA SER A 793 -5.73 9.78 5.94
C SER A 793 -7.12 10.17 5.40
N ASN A 794 -8.09 9.24 5.44
CA ASN A 794 -9.48 9.45 5.02
C ASN A 794 -10.20 10.54 5.86
N PHE A 795 -9.71 10.76 7.08
CA PHE A 795 -10.23 11.74 8.03
C PHE A 795 -9.52 13.11 7.96
N LEU A 796 -8.58 13.30 7.02
CA LEU A 796 -7.93 14.60 6.76
C LEU A 796 -8.81 15.49 5.88
N GLN A 797 -10.01 15.80 6.36
CA GLN A 797 -10.98 16.67 5.68
C GLN A 797 -11.01 18.08 6.29
N PHE A 798 -11.18 19.13 5.49
CA PHE A 798 -11.31 20.50 6.01
C PHE A 798 -12.16 21.38 5.09
N LEU A 799 -12.72 22.46 5.65
CA LEU A 799 -13.44 23.48 4.89
C LEU A 799 -12.46 24.57 4.44
N LEU A 800 -12.51 24.94 3.16
CA LEU A 800 -11.74 26.05 2.60
C LEU A 800 -12.67 26.95 1.76
N THR A 801 -12.58 28.27 1.97
CA THR A 801 -13.33 29.23 1.15
C THR A 801 -12.49 29.67 -0.04
N ILE A 802 -12.98 29.37 -1.25
CA ILE A 802 -12.36 29.68 -2.53
C ILE A 802 -13.39 30.39 -3.41
N LYS A 803 -13.01 31.52 -4.02
CA LYS A 803 -13.84 32.30 -4.95
C LYS A 803 -15.22 32.68 -4.35
N GLY A 804 -15.26 32.88 -3.02
CA GLY A 804 -16.47 33.21 -2.26
C GLY A 804 -17.38 32.01 -1.91
N GLN A 805 -16.97 30.78 -2.23
CA GLN A 805 -17.70 29.55 -1.93
C GLN A 805 -16.90 28.65 -0.99
N GLU A 806 -17.59 27.95 -0.10
CA GLU A 806 -16.98 27.03 0.86
C GLU A 806 -17.01 25.60 0.33
N TRP A 807 -15.83 24.97 0.28
CA TRP A 807 -15.62 23.63 -0.24
C TRP A 807 -15.08 22.72 0.86
N SER A 808 -15.64 21.52 0.99
CA SER A 808 -15.01 20.46 1.78
C SER A 808 -13.97 19.76 0.93
N TYR A 809 -12.72 19.75 1.40
CA TYR A 809 -11.61 19.04 0.78
C TYR A 809 -11.31 17.77 1.57
N SER A 810 -11.56 16.62 0.98
CA SER A 810 -11.16 15.32 1.52
C SER A 810 -9.77 14.94 1.02
N TYR A 811 -8.89 14.54 1.95
CA TYR A 811 -7.45 14.42 1.79
C TYR A 811 -6.77 15.78 1.48
N VAL A 812 -5.55 15.98 1.99
CA VAL A 812 -4.73 17.16 1.64
C VAL A 812 -4.20 16.97 0.22
N LEU A 813 -4.99 17.40 -0.77
CA LEU A 813 -4.67 17.29 -2.19
C LEU A 813 -3.48 18.20 -2.56
N LEU A 814 -2.55 17.62 -3.33
CA LEU A 814 -1.33 18.21 -3.92
C LEU A 814 -1.56 19.46 -4.80
N ALA A 815 -2.77 20.03 -4.83
CA ALA A 815 -3.18 21.13 -5.71
C ALA A 815 -3.90 22.27 -5.00
N ALA A 816 -4.03 22.25 -3.66
CA ALA A 816 -4.74 23.29 -2.90
C ALA A 816 -3.77 24.13 -2.05
N THR A 817 -3.19 25.17 -2.65
CA THR A 817 -2.29 26.12 -1.98
C THR A 817 -2.96 27.47 -1.75
N ALA A 818 -3.21 27.82 -0.49
CA ALA A 818 -4.03 28.98 -0.11
C ALA A 818 -3.50 29.76 1.10
N ILE A 819 -3.49 31.09 1.00
CA ILE A 819 -3.22 32.02 2.11
C ILE A 819 -4.38 33.02 2.17
N ASP A 820 -5.18 32.95 3.23
CA ASP A 820 -6.22 33.92 3.55
C ASP A 820 -5.93 34.58 4.91
N LEU A 821 -5.68 35.89 4.86
CA LEU A 821 -5.43 36.75 6.02
C LEU A 821 -6.49 37.88 6.10
N SER A 822 -7.58 37.77 5.34
CA SER A 822 -8.55 38.84 5.17
C SER A 822 -9.33 39.19 6.43
N SER A 823 -9.90 40.38 6.50
CA SER A 823 -10.70 40.86 7.64
C SER A 823 -9.92 40.77 8.96
N ASN A 824 -8.83 41.53 9.03
CA ASN A 824 -7.90 41.62 10.16
C ASN A 824 -7.42 43.08 10.31
N SER A 825 -6.49 43.33 11.23
CA SER A 825 -5.88 44.64 11.51
C SER A 825 -4.40 44.69 11.07
N LEU A 826 -4.02 43.96 10.01
CA LEU A 826 -2.64 43.91 9.53
C LEU A 826 -2.23 45.24 8.88
N THR A 827 -1.00 45.69 9.14
CA THR A 827 -0.50 47.03 8.78
C THR A 827 0.82 46.98 8.02
N GLY A 828 1.15 48.06 7.32
CA GLY A 828 2.39 48.20 6.56
C GLY A 828 2.32 47.58 5.16
N PHE A 829 3.47 47.46 4.51
CA PHE A 829 3.58 47.07 3.11
C PHE A 829 3.35 45.56 2.87
N ILE A 830 2.78 45.22 1.71
CA ILE A 830 2.82 43.84 1.19
C ILE A 830 4.27 43.55 0.76
N PRO A 831 4.96 42.54 1.33
CA PRO A 831 6.37 42.30 1.05
C PRO A 831 6.61 41.76 -0.37
N PRO A 832 7.65 42.23 -1.10
CA PRO A 832 7.97 41.73 -2.44
C PRO A 832 8.41 40.26 -2.46
N GLU A 833 8.92 39.72 -1.34
CA GLU A 833 9.24 38.31 -1.16
C GLU A 833 8.04 37.37 -1.38
N LEU A 834 6.81 37.89 -1.30
CA LEU A 834 5.58 37.15 -1.62
C LEU A 834 5.61 36.58 -3.05
N GLY A 835 6.27 37.27 -4.00
CA GLY A 835 6.47 36.80 -5.37
C GLY A 835 7.31 35.52 -5.49
N ALA A 836 7.98 35.07 -4.43
CA ALA A 836 8.69 33.79 -4.40
C ALA A 836 7.74 32.58 -4.18
N LEU A 837 6.51 32.80 -3.74
CA LEU A 837 5.51 31.73 -3.51
C LEU A 837 4.84 31.30 -4.83
N VAL A 838 5.65 30.89 -5.81
CA VAL A 838 5.23 30.67 -7.21
C VAL A 838 4.22 29.53 -7.41
N GLY A 839 4.05 28.65 -6.41
CA GLY A 839 3.05 27.59 -6.38
C GLY A 839 1.76 27.96 -5.62
N LEU A 840 1.61 29.19 -5.12
CA LEU A 840 0.38 29.66 -4.46
C LEU A 840 -0.76 29.88 -5.48
N ARG A 841 -1.94 29.32 -5.21
CA ARG A 841 -3.13 29.46 -6.08
C ARG A 841 -4.15 30.47 -5.58
N TYR A 842 -4.28 30.63 -4.27
CA TYR A 842 -5.29 31.48 -3.66
C TYR A 842 -4.65 32.45 -2.67
N LEU A 843 -4.78 33.75 -2.92
CA LEU A 843 -4.32 34.81 -2.03
C LEU A 843 -5.45 35.79 -1.73
N ASN A 844 -5.74 35.99 -0.45
CA ASN A 844 -6.70 36.96 0.03
C ASN A 844 -6.13 37.75 1.22
N LEU A 845 -5.94 39.05 1.02
CA LEU A 845 -5.45 40.00 2.03
C LEU A 845 -6.48 41.11 2.30
N SER A 846 -7.71 40.96 1.80
CA SER A 846 -8.73 42.00 1.82
C SER A 846 -9.18 42.42 3.22
N GLY A 847 -9.66 43.65 3.41
CA GLY A 847 -10.14 44.11 4.71
C GLY A 847 -9.04 44.15 5.77
N ASN A 848 -7.97 44.89 5.48
CA ASN A 848 -6.83 45.14 6.37
C ASN A 848 -6.40 46.62 6.25
N GLN A 849 -5.28 47.00 6.87
CA GLN A 849 -4.69 48.34 6.85
C GLN A 849 -3.33 48.32 6.13
N LEU A 850 -3.23 47.53 5.03
CA LEU A 850 -1.99 47.39 4.26
C LEU A 850 -1.80 48.60 3.34
N GLU A 851 -0.60 49.17 3.34
CA GLU A 851 -0.29 50.45 2.69
C GLU A 851 0.72 50.32 1.54
N GLY A 852 0.86 51.40 0.76
CA GLY A 852 1.87 51.52 -0.29
C GLY A 852 1.58 50.70 -1.56
N PRO A 853 2.59 50.50 -2.43
CA PRO A 853 2.39 49.89 -3.74
C PRO A 853 2.19 48.37 -3.69
N ILE A 854 1.35 47.87 -4.60
CA ILE A 854 1.25 46.43 -4.87
C ILE A 854 2.62 45.95 -5.41
N PRO A 855 3.25 44.91 -4.84
CA PRO A 855 4.52 44.39 -5.32
C PRO A 855 4.39 43.67 -6.67
N ALA A 856 5.51 43.52 -7.39
CA ALA A 856 5.58 42.93 -8.73
C ALA A 856 5.48 41.39 -8.73
N ILE A 857 4.33 40.84 -8.31
CA ILE A 857 4.10 39.41 -8.06
C ILE A 857 3.83 38.55 -9.32
N GLY A 858 4.14 39.03 -10.53
CA GLY A 858 3.85 38.34 -11.80
C GLY A 858 4.51 36.97 -11.99
N SER A 859 5.52 36.65 -11.17
CA SER A 859 6.16 35.34 -11.08
C SER A 859 5.21 34.21 -10.63
N MET A 860 4.13 34.55 -9.92
CA MET A 860 3.16 33.62 -9.34
C MET A 860 2.15 33.13 -10.38
N THR A 861 2.61 32.62 -11.53
CA THR A 861 1.77 32.36 -12.71
C THR A 861 0.60 31.39 -12.48
N ASP A 862 0.66 30.63 -11.39
CA ASP A 862 -0.28 29.55 -11.06
C ASP A 862 -1.39 30.08 -10.12
N LEU A 863 -1.35 31.37 -9.74
CA LEU A 863 -2.34 32.08 -8.95
C LEU A 863 -3.69 32.18 -9.69
N GLU A 864 -4.75 31.61 -9.11
CA GLU A 864 -6.11 31.58 -9.63
C GLU A 864 -7.00 32.69 -9.07
N GLN A 865 -6.71 33.17 -7.85
CA GLN A 865 -7.44 34.23 -7.17
C GLN A 865 -6.49 35.20 -6.45
N LEU A 866 -6.75 36.50 -6.63
CA LEU A 866 -6.13 37.59 -5.88
C LEU A 866 -7.21 38.57 -5.38
N ASP A 867 -7.34 38.70 -4.06
CA ASP A 867 -8.17 39.75 -3.45
C ASP A 867 -7.32 40.60 -2.49
N LEU A 868 -7.22 41.90 -2.81
CA LEU A 868 -6.53 42.92 -2.03
C LEU A 868 -7.48 44.07 -1.64
N SER A 869 -8.79 43.88 -1.80
CA SER A 869 -9.79 44.93 -1.60
C SER A 869 -9.87 45.44 -0.17
N ASN A 870 -10.38 46.66 0.04
CA ASN A 870 -10.56 47.25 1.38
C ASN A 870 -9.23 47.32 2.16
N ASN A 871 -8.27 48.08 1.63
CA ASN A 871 -6.94 48.34 2.19
C ASN A 871 -6.51 49.79 1.86
N GLU A 872 -5.29 50.19 2.22
CA GLU A 872 -4.72 51.53 2.00
C GLU A 872 -3.65 51.54 0.88
N LEU A 873 -3.71 50.56 -0.04
CA LEU A 873 -2.73 50.40 -1.11
C LEU A 873 -2.83 51.55 -2.11
N SER A 874 -1.69 52.01 -2.63
CA SER A 874 -1.58 53.24 -3.42
C SER A 874 -0.60 53.14 -4.60
N GLY A 875 -0.69 54.10 -5.52
CA GLY A 875 0.12 54.10 -6.75
C GLY A 875 -0.43 53.16 -7.85
N PRO A 876 0.38 52.83 -8.86
CA PRO A 876 -0.07 52.08 -10.04
C PRO A 876 -0.19 50.58 -9.80
N ILE A 877 -1.15 49.97 -10.51
CA ILE A 877 -1.24 48.50 -10.64
C ILE A 877 -0.01 48.03 -11.47
N PRO A 878 0.84 47.14 -10.95
CA PRO A 878 2.04 46.69 -11.68
C PRO A 878 1.66 45.96 -12.96
N ALA A 879 2.33 46.28 -14.06
CA ALA A 879 2.10 45.63 -15.36
C ALA A 879 2.30 44.10 -15.30
N THR A 880 3.16 43.61 -14.40
CA THR A 880 3.42 42.18 -14.18
C THR A 880 2.21 41.40 -13.65
N LEU A 881 1.17 42.04 -13.12
CA LEU A 881 -0.08 41.34 -12.80
C LEU A 881 -0.80 40.84 -14.07
N ALA A 882 -0.48 41.39 -15.25
CA ALA A 882 -0.97 40.88 -16.53
C ALA A 882 -0.27 39.58 -17.00
N ASP A 883 0.81 39.15 -16.34
CA ASP A 883 1.49 37.87 -16.61
C ASP A 883 0.83 36.68 -15.88
N LEU A 884 -0.10 36.93 -14.96
CA LEU A 884 -0.81 35.93 -14.14
C LEU A 884 -1.89 35.20 -14.96
N ARG A 885 -1.47 34.35 -15.92
CA ARG A 885 -2.35 33.70 -16.91
C ARG A 885 -3.48 32.85 -16.29
N SER A 886 -3.22 32.25 -15.13
CA SER A 886 -4.18 31.41 -14.39
C SER A 886 -5.25 32.22 -13.65
N LEU A 887 -5.09 33.54 -13.53
CA LEU A 887 -5.94 34.38 -12.68
C LEU A 887 -7.38 34.43 -13.22
N GLY A 888 -8.30 33.85 -12.47
CA GLY A 888 -9.74 33.80 -12.75
C GLY A 888 -10.55 34.80 -11.92
N VAL A 889 -10.04 35.23 -10.76
CA VAL A 889 -10.66 36.25 -9.90
C VAL A 889 -9.62 37.28 -9.47
N LEU A 890 -9.94 38.56 -9.68
CA LEU A 890 -9.17 39.71 -9.21
C LEU A 890 -10.13 40.70 -8.55
N ILE A 891 -9.82 41.17 -7.34
CA ILE A 891 -10.58 42.21 -6.64
C ILE A 891 -9.60 43.18 -5.95
N LEU A 892 -9.68 44.46 -6.30
CA LEU A 892 -8.80 45.55 -5.84
C LEU A 892 -9.58 46.77 -5.29
N ILE A 893 -10.91 46.72 -5.26
CA ILE A 893 -11.79 47.83 -4.86
C ILE A 893 -11.47 48.36 -3.46
N ASN A 894 -11.87 49.60 -3.16
CA ASN A 894 -11.65 50.23 -1.85
C ASN A 894 -10.16 50.24 -1.45
N ASN A 895 -9.35 50.84 -2.32
CA ASN A 895 -7.94 51.21 -2.12
C ASN A 895 -7.71 52.62 -2.69
N ASN A 896 -6.47 53.11 -2.68
CA ASN A 896 -6.03 54.42 -3.18
C ASN A 896 -5.15 54.28 -4.45
N LEU A 897 -5.44 53.29 -5.31
CA LEU A 897 -4.68 53.01 -6.54
C LEU A 897 -4.93 54.09 -7.61
N SER A 898 -3.92 54.36 -8.45
CA SER A 898 -3.97 55.45 -9.43
C SER A 898 -3.17 55.21 -10.71
N GLY A 899 -3.56 55.89 -11.78
CA GLY A 899 -2.95 55.77 -13.11
C GLY A 899 -3.63 54.74 -14.03
N PRO A 900 -3.04 54.45 -15.20
CA PRO A 900 -3.64 53.54 -16.18
C PRO A 900 -3.67 52.09 -15.69
N ILE A 901 -4.82 51.43 -15.81
CA ILE A 901 -4.92 49.97 -15.71
C ILE A 901 -4.08 49.36 -16.85
N PRO A 902 -3.15 48.43 -16.56
CA PRO A 902 -2.31 47.81 -17.60
C PRO A 902 -3.12 47.00 -18.61
N GLY A 903 -2.62 46.96 -19.85
CA GLY A 903 -3.24 46.22 -20.95
C GLY A 903 -3.19 44.69 -20.77
N GLY A 904 -3.75 43.97 -21.75
CA GLY A 904 -3.82 42.51 -21.72
C GLY A 904 -4.95 42.01 -20.82
N LEU A 905 -4.70 40.95 -20.03
CA LEU A 905 -5.77 40.27 -19.28
C LEU A 905 -6.48 41.18 -18.27
N LEU A 906 -5.77 42.15 -17.68
CA LEU A 906 -6.37 43.09 -16.71
C LEU A 906 -7.44 43.95 -17.39
N SER A 907 -7.09 44.58 -18.51
CA SER A 907 -8.01 45.40 -19.32
C SER A 907 -9.16 44.66 -20.03
N THR A 908 -9.15 43.32 -20.06
CA THR A 908 -10.07 42.52 -20.93
C THR A 908 -10.83 41.38 -20.24
N ARG A 909 -10.29 40.78 -19.16
CA ARG A 909 -10.92 39.66 -18.44
C ARG A 909 -11.78 40.11 -17.26
N PHE A 910 -11.38 41.18 -16.57
CA PHE A 910 -12.01 41.58 -15.31
C PHE A 910 -12.95 42.78 -15.49
N PRO A 911 -14.13 42.78 -14.84
CA PRO A 911 -15.10 43.87 -14.94
C PRO A 911 -14.68 45.08 -14.11
N ASN A 912 -15.35 46.22 -14.32
CA ASN A 912 -15.10 47.46 -13.57
C ASN A 912 -15.25 47.27 -12.04
N SER A 913 -16.12 46.35 -11.61
CA SER A 913 -16.30 45.97 -10.20
C SER A 913 -15.12 45.23 -9.56
N SER A 914 -14.08 44.89 -10.33
CA SER A 914 -12.78 44.46 -9.80
C SER A 914 -11.88 45.64 -9.40
N TYR A 915 -12.17 46.85 -9.87
CA TYR A 915 -11.29 48.02 -9.76
C TYR A 915 -11.91 49.20 -9.00
N VAL A 916 -13.22 49.44 -9.16
CA VAL A 916 -13.97 50.51 -8.47
C VAL A 916 -15.19 49.92 -7.74
N PRO A 917 -15.66 50.49 -6.60
CA PRO A 917 -15.36 51.81 -6.02
C PRO A 917 -14.00 51.94 -5.31
N GLY A 918 -13.73 53.13 -4.75
CA GLY A 918 -12.55 53.47 -3.96
C GLY A 918 -11.39 54.03 -4.78
N ASN A 919 -10.92 53.29 -5.77
CA ASN A 919 -9.75 53.65 -6.58
C ASN A 919 -10.04 54.74 -7.63
N GLU A 920 -10.48 55.93 -7.20
CA GLU A 920 -10.83 57.03 -8.11
C GLU A 920 -9.64 57.52 -8.95
N GLY A 921 -8.41 57.25 -8.54
CA GLY A 921 -7.21 57.57 -9.30
C GLY A 921 -7.00 56.73 -10.57
N LEU A 922 -7.71 55.59 -10.72
CA LEU A 922 -7.55 54.70 -11.87
C LEU A 922 -8.23 55.23 -13.14
N CYS A 923 -7.67 54.87 -14.28
CA CYS A 923 -8.15 55.21 -15.62
C CYS A 923 -7.75 54.11 -16.63
N SER A 924 -8.18 54.24 -17.89
CA SER A 924 -8.03 53.22 -18.96
C SER A 924 -8.97 52.01 -18.79
N LEU A 925 -9.07 51.20 -19.86
CA LEU A 925 -9.95 50.03 -19.95
C LEU A 925 -9.68 49.02 -18.82
N PRO A 926 -10.71 48.46 -18.18
CA PRO A 926 -12.12 48.47 -18.62
C PRO A 926 -12.93 49.70 -18.16
N LEU A 927 -12.34 50.63 -17.41
CA LEU A 927 -13.02 51.84 -16.94
C LEU A 927 -13.31 52.79 -18.11
N THR A 928 -14.45 53.50 -18.02
CA THR A 928 -14.83 54.58 -18.93
C THR A 928 -14.10 55.91 -18.66
N LYS A 929 -13.22 55.94 -17.66
CA LYS A 929 -12.44 57.12 -17.27
C LYS A 929 -11.13 57.16 -18.06
N GLU A 930 -11.01 58.14 -18.95
CA GLU A 930 -9.76 58.40 -19.67
C GLU A 930 -8.66 58.93 -18.73
N CYS A 931 -7.39 58.65 -19.08
CA CYS A 931 -6.25 59.12 -18.32
C CYS A 931 -5.89 60.56 -18.69
N ALA A 932 -5.64 61.42 -17.68
CA ALA A 932 -5.16 62.77 -17.92
C ALA A 932 -3.81 62.77 -18.68
N SER A 933 -3.68 63.65 -19.66
CA SER A 933 -2.66 63.61 -20.73
C SER A 933 -1.19 63.86 -20.31
N ASN A 934 -0.90 63.88 -19.00
CA ASN A 934 0.44 64.08 -18.45
C ASN A 934 1.12 62.78 -17.97
N PHE A 935 0.46 61.62 -18.04
CA PHE A 935 1.09 60.32 -17.77
C PHE A 935 1.95 59.85 -18.95
N ASN A 936 3.26 60.14 -18.91
CA ASN A 936 4.24 59.67 -19.90
C ASN A 936 4.84 58.31 -19.51
N PRO A 937 4.54 57.18 -20.20
CA PRO A 937 4.91 55.83 -19.75
C PRO A 937 6.39 55.43 -19.94
N ARG A 938 7.31 56.38 -20.15
CA ARG A 938 8.72 56.12 -20.52
C ARG A 938 9.79 56.64 -19.56
N LEU A 939 9.42 57.01 -18.32
CA LEU A 939 10.36 57.45 -17.28
C LEU A 939 10.15 56.74 -15.93
N THR A 940 10.20 55.41 -15.94
CA THR A 940 10.27 54.58 -14.72
C THR A 940 11.41 53.56 -14.74
N ASN A 941 12.56 53.92 -15.32
CA ASN A 941 13.84 53.28 -14.99
C ASN A 941 14.40 53.95 -13.74
N PHE A 942 13.99 53.52 -12.56
CA PHE A 942 14.72 53.84 -11.33
C PHE A 942 15.91 52.88 -11.18
N HIS A 943 17.08 53.44 -10.90
CA HIS A 943 18.33 52.69 -10.76
C HIS A 943 18.28 51.74 -9.55
N SER A 944 19.06 50.66 -9.65
CA SER A 944 19.51 49.86 -8.51
C SER A 944 20.07 50.77 -7.40
N PRO A 945 19.87 50.44 -6.11
CA PRO A 945 20.39 51.24 -5.00
C PRO A 945 21.91 51.02 -4.85
N GLU A 946 22.70 51.77 -5.63
CA GLU A 946 24.12 51.93 -5.31
C GLU A 946 24.27 52.74 -4.01
N LYS A 947 25.12 52.23 -3.12
CA LYS A 947 25.40 52.84 -1.83
C LYS A 947 26.20 54.12 -2.06
N ASN A 948 25.78 55.22 -1.46
CA ASN A 948 26.68 56.33 -1.19
C ASN A 948 26.96 56.37 0.33
N PRO A 949 28.16 55.98 0.81
CA PRO A 949 28.51 56.12 2.21
C PRO A 949 28.75 57.59 2.55
N LEU A 950 28.52 57.96 3.81
CA LEU A 950 28.84 59.30 4.32
C LEU A 950 30.35 59.55 4.26
N THR A 951 30.76 60.69 3.72
CA THR A 951 32.15 61.18 3.78
C THR A 951 32.47 61.70 5.17
N PRO A 952 33.49 61.18 5.87
CA PRO A 952 34.12 61.90 6.97
C PRO A 952 34.95 63.06 6.43
N SER A 953 34.94 64.20 7.12
CA SER A 953 35.88 65.29 6.86
C SER A 953 37.25 64.97 7.44
N GLN A 954 38.31 65.12 6.62
CA GLN A 954 39.72 65.33 7.00
C GLN A 954 40.35 64.30 7.97
N LEU A 955 41.32 63.52 7.48
CA LEU A 955 42.74 63.71 7.81
C LEU A 955 43.67 62.79 6.97
N ASP A 956 44.72 63.42 6.43
CA ASP A 956 46.04 62.90 6.01
C ASP A 956 46.22 61.84 4.89
N GLU A 957 47.46 61.79 4.39
CA GLU A 957 47.95 61.14 3.17
C GLU A 957 48.67 59.77 3.45
N PRO A 958 49.58 59.22 2.60
CA PRO A 958 49.28 58.28 1.49
C PRO A 958 50.22 57.02 1.58
N PRO A 959 50.79 56.39 0.51
CA PRO A 959 50.39 56.12 -0.90
C PRO A 959 50.54 54.61 -1.34
N MET A 960 50.28 54.32 -2.64
CA MET A 960 50.98 53.32 -3.52
C MET A 960 50.86 51.77 -3.35
N LEU A 961 50.26 51.04 -4.33
CA LEU A 961 50.92 50.11 -5.30
C LEU A 961 50.02 49.07 -6.07
N SER A 962 50.13 49.10 -7.41
CA SER A 962 50.03 48.05 -8.48
C SER A 962 49.37 46.64 -8.34
N GLY A 963 48.61 46.25 -9.39
CA GLY A 963 48.51 44.87 -9.97
C GLY A 963 47.20 44.07 -9.71
N GLY A 964 46.69 43.18 -10.57
CA GLY A 964 47.00 42.88 -12.00
C GLY A 964 46.44 41.52 -12.53
N GLY A 965 45.68 41.51 -13.65
CA GLY A 965 45.24 40.30 -14.41
C GLY A 965 43.99 39.55 -13.89
N GLY A 966 43.24 38.74 -14.67
CA GLY A 966 43.22 38.53 -16.13
C GLY A 966 42.40 37.28 -16.61
N ASN A 967 41.78 37.35 -17.80
CA ASN A 967 41.11 36.27 -18.59
C ASN A 967 39.87 35.56 -17.98
N GLY A 968 38.92 34.97 -18.75
CA GLY A 968 38.73 34.88 -20.21
C GLY A 968 37.36 34.24 -20.61
N GLY A 969 37.00 34.26 -21.91
CA GLY A 969 35.73 33.71 -22.47
C GLY A 969 35.78 32.21 -22.91
N PRO A 970 34.99 31.71 -23.89
CA PRO A 970 34.29 32.43 -24.99
C PRO A 970 32.81 31.98 -25.28
N GLU A 971 32.31 32.28 -26.50
CA GLU A 971 30.90 32.24 -26.96
C GLU A 971 30.55 31.07 -27.95
N ALA A 972 29.28 31.05 -28.43
CA ALA A 972 28.76 30.64 -29.78
C ALA A 972 27.67 29.52 -29.80
N SER A 973 26.78 29.29 -30.80
CA SER A 973 26.07 30.06 -31.88
C SER A 973 25.30 29.02 -32.78
N VAL A 974 24.22 29.22 -33.57
CA VAL A 974 23.09 30.18 -33.69
C VAL A 974 22.02 29.62 -34.70
N PHE A 975 20.90 30.32 -34.95
CA PHE A 975 19.87 30.13 -36.05
C PHE A 975 18.74 29.05 -35.98
N GLY A 976 17.65 29.35 -36.72
CA GLY A 976 16.46 28.54 -37.12
C GLY A 976 16.07 28.95 -38.58
N PRO A 977 14.79 29.12 -39.03
CA PRO A 977 13.45 28.68 -38.56
C PRO A 977 12.50 28.17 -39.73
N LEU A 978 11.15 28.22 -39.57
CA LEU A 978 10.05 28.04 -40.61
C LEU A 978 9.70 26.58 -41.04
N SER A 979 8.55 26.17 -41.69
CA SER A 979 7.13 26.62 -41.92
C SER A 979 6.40 25.55 -42.84
N ASP A 980 5.08 25.31 -43.03
CA ASP A 980 3.79 25.81 -42.47
C ASP A 980 2.52 24.92 -42.83
N THR A 981 1.29 25.47 -42.72
CA THR A 981 -0.13 25.05 -43.10
C THR A 981 -0.43 24.06 -44.29
N VAL A 982 -1.64 23.47 -44.59
CA VAL A 982 -3.10 23.88 -44.58
C VAL A 982 -4.13 22.68 -44.59
N SER A 983 -5.37 22.84 -44.03
CA SER A 983 -6.73 22.16 -44.20
C SER A 983 -6.94 20.65 -44.60
N VAL A 984 -7.87 19.79 -44.08
CA VAL A 984 -9.33 19.87 -43.66
C VAL A 984 -10.33 19.81 -44.87
N PRO A 985 -11.49 19.05 -44.93
CA PRO A 985 -12.39 18.50 -43.86
C PRO A 985 -13.01 17.05 -43.99
N ALA A 986 -13.93 16.75 -43.04
CA ALA A 986 -14.86 15.65 -42.67
C ALA A 986 -15.75 14.80 -43.64
N VAL A 987 -15.97 13.52 -43.23
CA VAL A 987 -17.22 12.69 -43.17
C VAL A 987 -17.01 11.67 -42.01
N ALA A 988 -17.93 11.26 -41.12
CA ALA A 988 -19.40 11.33 -41.03
C ALA A 988 -19.92 11.77 -39.64
N ILE A 989 -21.04 12.49 -39.60
CA ILE A 989 -21.80 12.82 -38.38
C ILE A 989 -23.08 11.97 -38.38
N GLY A 990 -22.93 10.65 -38.22
CA GLY A 990 -24.00 9.66 -38.47
C GLY A 990 -24.42 8.76 -37.30
N VAL A 991 -23.65 8.73 -36.21
CA VAL A 991 -23.93 7.91 -35.00
C VAL A 991 -23.69 8.76 -33.72
N ALA A 992 -24.05 10.04 -33.72
CA ALA A 992 -25.42 10.53 -33.61
C ALA A 992 -26.14 10.03 -32.34
N VAL A 993 -26.36 10.97 -31.42
CA VAL A 993 -27.43 11.01 -30.39
C VAL A 993 -27.35 9.98 -29.24
N GLY A 994 -26.90 8.74 -29.44
CA GLY A 994 -26.92 7.71 -28.38
C GLY A 994 -26.04 8.02 -27.16
N PHE A 995 -24.82 8.53 -27.38
CA PHE A 995 -23.79 8.64 -26.32
C PHE A 995 -23.97 9.86 -25.40
N PHE A 996 -24.59 10.95 -25.89
CA PHE A 996 -24.72 12.20 -25.14
C PHE A 996 -25.82 12.18 -24.06
N SER A 997 -26.84 11.34 -24.23
CA SER A 997 -27.90 11.18 -23.22
C SER A 997 -27.41 10.48 -21.94
N VAL A 998 -26.42 9.60 -22.05
CA VAL A 998 -25.84 8.88 -20.90
C VAL A 998 -24.89 9.78 -20.10
N LEU A 999 -24.05 10.58 -20.77
CA LEU A 999 -23.19 11.55 -20.07
C LEU A 999 -23.99 12.60 -19.29
N ALA A 1000 -25.20 12.98 -19.73
CA ALA A 1000 -26.06 13.91 -19.00
C ALA A 1000 -26.52 13.35 -17.63
N ILE A 1001 -26.69 12.03 -17.51
CA ILE A 1001 -27.09 11.35 -16.26
C ILE A 1001 -25.91 11.29 -15.27
N ILE A 1002 -24.67 11.16 -15.77
CA ILE A 1002 -23.44 11.18 -14.96
C ILE A 1002 -23.23 12.56 -14.29
N VAL A 1003 -23.73 13.64 -14.89
CA VAL A 1003 -23.43 15.03 -14.49
C VAL A 1003 -24.24 15.54 -13.28
N PHE A 1004 -25.31 14.86 -12.84
CA PHE A 1004 -26.21 15.36 -11.79
C PHE A 1004 -26.47 14.45 -10.58
N ASN A 1005 -25.73 13.34 -10.42
CA ASN A 1005 -25.81 12.52 -9.19
C ASN A 1005 -24.60 12.74 -8.28
N ARG A 1006 -24.84 13.26 -7.07
CA ARG A 1006 -23.82 13.61 -6.08
C ARG A 1006 -22.99 12.39 -5.63
N ALA A 1007 -23.60 11.20 -5.59
CA ALA A 1007 -22.94 9.97 -5.18
C ALA A 1007 -21.80 9.50 -6.13
N VAL A 1008 -21.75 9.99 -7.37
CA VAL A 1008 -20.69 9.63 -8.33
C VAL A 1008 -19.40 10.41 -8.05
N TRP A 1009 -19.50 11.61 -7.46
CA TRP A 1009 -18.32 12.40 -7.07
C TRP A 1009 -17.55 11.75 -5.93
N ASP A 1010 -18.24 11.15 -4.98
CA ASP A 1010 -17.63 10.43 -3.84
C ASP A 1010 -16.90 9.14 -4.29
N PHE A 1011 -17.18 8.63 -5.50
CA PHE A 1011 -16.65 7.35 -5.99
C PHE A 1011 -15.34 7.46 -6.80
N MET A 1012 -14.96 8.65 -7.28
CA MET A 1012 -13.81 8.79 -8.20
C MET A 1012 -12.40 8.63 -7.56
N PHE A 1013 -12.30 8.50 -6.23
CA PHE A 1013 -11.04 8.59 -5.50
C PHE A 1013 -10.66 7.37 -4.64
N VAL A 1014 -11.01 6.16 -5.10
CA VAL A 1014 -10.43 4.90 -4.58
C VAL A 1014 -9.80 4.09 -5.71
N LEU A 1015 -8.62 4.52 -6.18
CA LEU A 1015 -7.75 3.76 -7.09
C LEU A 1015 -6.30 3.74 -6.58
N PRO A 1016 -5.70 2.57 -6.31
CA PRO A 1016 -4.31 2.48 -5.86
C PRO A 1016 -3.34 2.79 -7.00
N THR A 1017 -2.45 3.77 -6.79
CA THR A 1017 -1.58 4.31 -7.85
C THR A 1017 -0.47 3.33 -8.27
N ARG A 1018 -0.64 2.64 -9.39
CA ARG A 1018 0.48 2.14 -10.21
C ARG A 1018 0.60 2.95 -11.51
N ARG A 1019 1.83 3.17 -11.97
CA ARG A 1019 2.16 4.19 -12.99
C ARG A 1019 1.61 3.86 -14.38
N MET A 1020 0.89 4.81 -14.98
CA MET A 1020 0.71 4.93 -16.44
C MET A 1020 1.37 6.25 -16.92
N PRO A 1021 1.91 6.32 -18.15
CA PRO A 1021 2.63 7.50 -18.63
C PRO A 1021 1.71 8.65 -19.06
N THR A 1022 2.15 9.87 -18.80
CA THR A 1022 1.40 11.11 -19.10
C THR A 1022 1.32 11.43 -20.59
N ARG A 1023 0.11 11.72 -21.09
CA ARG A 1023 -0.12 12.70 -22.17
C ARG A 1023 -1.28 13.61 -21.79
N VAL A 1024 -1.10 14.91 -22.05
CA VAL A 1024 -2.02 15.99 -21.62
C VAL A 1024 -2.83 16.46 -22.82
N TYR A 1025 -4.13 16.69 -22.63
CA TYR A 1025 -4.95 17.53 -23.50
C TYR A 1025 -5.87 18.41 -22.64
N ASN A 1026 -5.77 19.73 -22.83
CA ASN A 1026 -6.61 20.73 -22.17
C ASN A 1026 -7.75 21.14 -23.10
N VAL A 1027 -8.99 21.14 -22.62
CA VAL A 1027 -10.13 21.85 -23.23
C VAL A 1027 -10.99 22.44 -22.11
N PRO A 1028 -11.29 23.76 -22.11
CA PRO A 1028 -12.07 24.39 -21.06
C PRO A 1028 -13.57 24.39 -21.37
N TYR A 1029 -14.41 24.29 -20.33
CA TYR A 1029 -15.83 24.65 -20.38
C TYR A 1029 -16.25 25.43 -19.13
N GLY A 1030 -17.22 26.31 -19.31
CA GLY A 1030 -17.85 27.11 -18.26
C GLY A 1030 -19.20 27.65 -18.74
N LEU A 1031 -19.90 28.35 -17.85
CA LEU A 1031 -21.29 28.85 -18.02
C LEU A 1031 -22.37 27.75 -18.10
N PHE A 1032 -23.08 27.55 -17.00
CA PHE A 1032 -24.53 27.83 -16.94
C PHE A 1032 -24.95 28.14 -15.49
N ARG A 1033 -26.03 28.91 -15.30
CA ARG A 1033 -26.58 29.28 -13.99
C ARG A 1033 -27.95 28.62 -13.78
N PRO A 1034 -28.25 28.07 -12.59
CA PRO A 1034 -29.62 27.94 -12.11
C PRO A 1034 -30.06 29.19 -11.33
N ARG A 1035 -31.27 29.69 -11.61
CA ARG A 1035 -32.05 30.56 -10.73
C ARG A 1035 -33.37 29.83 -10.42
N THR A 1036 -33.87 30.02 -9.20
CA THR A 1036 -35.29 29.84 -8.80
C THR A 1036 -35.98 28.56 -9.28
N PHE A 1037 -35.95 27.52 -8.46
CA PHE A 1037 -36.81 26.34 -8.59
C PHE A 1037 -38.20 26.63 -8.01
N GLU A 1038 -39.08 27.22 -8.81
CA GLU A 1038 -40.53 27.30 -8.55
C GLU A 1038 -41.26 27.30 -9.89
N ALA A 1039 -42.37 26.55 -9.99
CA ALA A 1039 -43.17 26.27 -11.21
C ALA A 1039 -42.57 25.27 -12.24
N ALA A 1040 -42.60 23.98 -11.89
CA ALA A 1040 -42.86 22.89 -12.83
C ALA A 1040 -43.55 21.74 -12.07
N ARG A 1041 -44.85 21.50 -12.33
CA ARG A 1041 -45.67 20.48 -11.65
C ARG A 1041 -46.75 19.93 -12.58
N GLU A 1042 -46.30 19.24 -13.62
CA GLU A 1042 -47.05 18.32 -14.49
C GLU A 1042 -46.07 17.24 -15.00
#